data_AF-A0A8J4W9S9-F1
#
_entry.id   AF-A0A8J4W9S9-F1
#
_cell.length_a   1.000
_cell.length_b   1.000
_cell.length_c   1.000
_cell.angle_alpha   90.00
_cell.angle_beta   90.00
_cell.angle_gamma   90.00
#
_symmetry.space_group_name_H-M   'P 1'
#
loop_
_entity.id
_entity.type
_entity.pdbx_description
1 polymer ?
#
loop_
_entity_poly.entity_id
_entity_poly.type
_entity_poly.pdbx_seq_one_letter_code
_entity_poly.pdbx_strand_id
1 'polypeptide(L)'
;MDSTGATARTPRTRRSPLPGTRRDFGGLESPSITRTFDGSTQLSLPGLGLIPSSNQKTPKHSYHPRRAGTTTTTIDDMVVDVEDTPLLANSRDGPVLTPMQRRVKIGVYGVLNTVILVPLMISFAQIIFRDPEFQPYMNDLVKLVLVSAAVHQICFTFVSSLPFAMGQVQDAGLIFLSAMSSSIIKALHDQRGDDFSMDEVLATTLFTMAVSTAVLGAALIVTGKLRLASFVQYLPMPVVGGYLAFIGFYALEAGLSMMTTQSIKEPADWIKLADFDVLLLSAPGVIAGTIIFWVNSRWDHMAVMPCCLAAMLITFYGLLLVTGSTLDDARAAGWVAEPPPSPRSITQIYEFYDFSKINFSHLTPQIPTWIAMYFVVAFSSSLDVAAVETALGKPLDHNHELQTVGISNLLSGLGGGFTGSYLFSQTIFTLRSKLDSRYVGLIVFFLEIAIVFSPFSIIAFVPKVFFGALQMLVCLDLILEWLWHARNKMLTREFGIVWLTFLSMVFVNLELGIVVGIIIAGFNFIYSYIAASSVRRVMKRSRVERDLRERVLLQNMRMSIVTLELEGYIFFGSSVKVMDEVRRHVLVTTTEKQEAQTSTDTFNDDLTTLDSVFDEQEIHGYSSTPKSGKTGSAALHAARTRYFILDFEKVSGVDATAVRSCFNATKELLYQHGIALVFASVPTDAERLLRVHDVIEKEDGSGSGSLVFDTLDKALEWCEDELLISEGVLPLSESAPALAMSGGNETQRWQLLDELLPRPRGSHHKENNSSVTNVNPQNQVEQKVTAVVTKEMGDMYVTHLLKQEGETLYRAGGLVNGVYFIGYGKVDVFMPSKIHEGLGPGFRGRKRISRVCQGGLVGASEMILHKRHQFTAQARSSSSIFFLSKSNYARMKQDHPALAARFQQAMLQSMAIGVLESNMTDD
;
A
#
# COMPACT_ATOMS: atom_id res chain seq x y z
N MET A 1 -21.06 -67.00 3.81
CA MET A 1 -21.26 -65.72 4.53
C MET A 1 -19.89 -65.23 4.99
N ASP A 2 -18.91 -65.06 4.11
CA ASP A 2 -18.76 -64.03 3.05
C ASP A 2 -18.78 -62.60 3.61
N SER A 3 -17.76 -61.76 3.47
CA SER A 3 -16.39 -61.94 2.97
C SER A 3 -15.59 -60.66 3.26
N THR A 4 -14.39 -60.85 3.83
CA THR A 4 -13.08 -60.20 3.52
C THR A 4 -12.92 -58.66 3.60
N GLY A 5 -11.88 -58.07 4.20
CA GLY A 5 -10.60 -58.55 4.75
C GLY A 5 -9.57 -57.39 4.75
N ALA A 6 -8.92 -57.10 5.89
CA ALA A 6 -7.47 -57.31 6.16
C ALA A 6 -6.54 -56.15 5.67
N THR A 7 -5.43 -55.71 6.31
CA THR A 7 -4.65 -55.99 7.54
C THR A 7 -3.51 -54.94 7.61
N ALA A 8 -3.25 -54.26 8.74
CA ALA A 8 -2.14 -54.43 9.71
C ALA A 8 -0.66 -54.19 9.26
N ARG A 9 0.09 -53.34 9.99
CA ARG A 9 1.30 -53.68 10.82
C ARG A 9 2.13 -52.47 11.29
N THR A 10 2.53 -52.51 12.57
CA THR A 10 3.48 -51.70 13.38
C THR A 10 4.97 -52.18 13.21
N PRO A 11 6.03 -51.83 14.01
CA PRO A 11 6.36 -50.73 14.98
C PRO A 11 7.83 -50.14 14.92
N ARG A 12 8.13 -49.13 15.79
CA ARG A 12 9.39 -48.74 16.53
C ARG A 12 10.81 -48.98 15.97
N THR A 13 11.73 -48.00 16.15
CA THR A 13 13.01 -48.14 16.91
C THR A 13 13.75 -46.81 17.21
N ARG A 14 14.57 -46.84 18.26
CA ARG A 14 15.40 -45.80 18.92
C ARG A 14 16.86 -46.28 18.87
N ARG A 15 17.89 -45.42 18.61
CA ARG A 15 19.28 -45.49 19.16
C ARG A 15 20.27 -44.46 18.52
N SER A 16 21.15 -43.92 19.37
CA SER A 16 22.41 -43.15 19.20
C SER A 16 23.63 -44.06 18.88
N PRO A 17 24.94 -43.68 19.01
CA PRO A 17 25.79 -42.55 18.54
C PRO A 17 27.14 -42.96 17.83
N LEU A 18 27.84 -42.01 17.13
CA LEU A 18 29.32 -41.93 16.79
C LEU A 18 29.99 -43.11 16.02
N PRO A 19 31.22 -43.05 15.41
CA PRO A 19 32.41 -42.15 15.52
C PRO A 19 32.78 -41.48 14.15
N GLY A 20 33.74 -40.56 13.93
CA GLY A 20 35.00 -40.16 14.56
C GLY A 20 36.16 -40.39 13.57
N THR A 21 36.68 -39.35 12.93
CA THR A 21 38.08 -39.30 12.45
C THR A 21 38.55 -37.85 12.29
N ARG A 22 39.72 -37.60 12.88
CA ARG A 22 40.49 -36.37 13.02
C ARG A 22 41.76 -36.53 12.16
N ARG A 23 42.30 -35.43 11.61
CA ARG A 23 43.67 -35.15 11.12
C ARG A 23 43.62 -34.37 9.80
N ASP A 24 44.55 -33.51 9.42
CA ASP A 24 45.52 -32.60 10.05
C ASP A 24 46.36 -32.04 8.87
N PHE A 25 46.91 -30.83 9.04
CA PHE A 25 48.08 -30.23 8.36
C PHE A 25 48.07 -29.70 6.90
N GLY A 26 48.59 -28.46 6.80
CA GLY A 26 49.48 -27.93 5.74
C GLY A 26 48.76 -27.24 4.59
N GLY A 27 49.05 -26.00 4.17
CA GLY A 27 50.32 -25.26 4.15
C GLY A 27 50.68 -24.93 2.68
N LEU A 28 51.30 -23.77 2.45
CA LEU A 28 51.83 -23.18 1.19
C LEU A 28 50.87 -22.23 0.44
N GLU A 29 51.02 -20.90 0.57
CA GLU A 29 52.00 -19.99 -0.09
C GLU A 29 51.69 -19.78 -1.59
N SER A 30 51.01 -18.69 -1.97
CA SER A 30 51.56 -17.39 -2.48
C SER A 30 51.82 -17.42 -4.02
N PRO A 31 52.00 -16.28 -4.73
CA PRO A 31 51.92 -14.88 -4.34
C PRO A 31 51.11 -13.96 -5.30
N SER A 32 50.87 -12.76 -4.78
CA SER A 32 50.44 -11.53 -5.44
C SER A 32 51.45 -10.98 -6.46
N ILE A 33 50.97 -10.34 -7.53
CA ILE A 33 51.71 -9.32 -8.29
C ILE A 33 50.83 -8.09 -8.48
N THR A 34 51.27 -6.99 -7.89
CA THR A 34 50.76 -5.62 -8.02
C THR A 34 51.46 -4.91 -9.19
N ARG A 35 50.73 -4.15 -10.01
CA ARG A 35 51.28 -2.98 -10.72
C ARG A 35 50.24 -1.86 -10.87
N THR A 36 50.67 -0.69 -10.41
CA THR A 36 50.12 0.67 -10.48
C THR A 36 50.34 1.32 -11.85
N PHE A 37 49.49 2.29 -12.23
CA PHE A 37 49.75 3.55 -12.99
C PHE A 37 48.41 4.09 -13.56
N ASP A 38 48.20 5.35 -13.95
CA ASP A 38 48.28 6.69 -13.33
C ASP A 38 47.51 7.65 -14.30
N GLY A 39 46.90 8.73 -13.79
CA GLY A 39 46.38 9.90 -14.54
C GLY A 39 45.13 9.71 -15.44
N SER A 40 44.24 10.68 -15.69
CA SER A 40 44.20 12.11 -15.36
C SER A 40 42.86 12.73 -15.81
N THR A 41 42.47 13.83 -15.14
CA THR A 41 41.62 14.97 -15.59
C THR A 41 40.08 14.84 -15.60
N GLN A 42 39.42 15.57 -14.68
CA GLN A 42 38.04 16.07 -14.84
C GLN A 42 38.03 17.60 -14.77
N LEU A 43 37.35 18.23 -15.74
CA LEU A 43 37.03 19.65 -15.78
C LEU A 43 35.96 20.00 -14.73
N SER A 44 36.19 21.07 -14.00
CA SER A 44 35.25 21.70 -13.06
C SER A 44 34.42 22.81 -13.73
N LEU A 45 33.12 22.84 -13.46
CA LEU A 45 32.25 24.01 -13.66
C LEU A 45 31.49 24.29 -12.34
N PRO A 46 31.56 25.51 -11.78
CA PRO A 46 30.95 25.83 -10.48
C PRO A 46 29.60 26.55 -10.62
N GLY A 47 28.70 26.31 -9.66
CA GLY A 47 27.66 27.27 -9.30
C GLY A 47 26.26 26.70 -9.12
N LEU A 48 25.90 26.36 -7.88
CA LEU A 48 24.57 26.65 -7.30
C LEU A 48 24.63 26.40 -5.78
N GLY A 49 24.32 27.45 -5.01
CA GLY A 49 24.44 27.46 -3.56
C GLY A 49 23.41 26.58 -2.86
N LEU A 50 23.87 25.86 -1.83
CA LEU A 50 23.03 25.08 -0.92
C LEU A 50 22.35 26.00 0.10
N ILE A 51 21.02 25.99 0.12
CA ILE A 51 20.18 26.58 1.18
C ILE A 51 20.27 25.65 2.41
N PRO A 52 20.53 26.14 3.64
CA PRO A 52 20.64 25.27 4.80
C PRO A 52 19.27 24.72 5.20
N SER A 53 19.15 23.40 5.22
CA SER A 53 17.98 22.68 5.75
C SER A 53 17.83 22.94 7.25
N SER A 54 16.68 23.46 7.67
CA SER A 54 16.32 23.61 9.07
C SER A 54 16.20 22.25 9.75
N ASN A 55 17.11 21.98 10.69
CA ASN A 55 17.01 20.84 11.60
C ASN A 55 15.92 21.09 12.65
N GLN A 56 14.65 20.90 12.29
CA GLN A 56 13.57 20.75 13.26
C GLN A 56 13.47 19.27 13.65
N LYS A 57 14.05 18.93 14.81
CA LYS A 57 13.75 17.67 15.51
C LYS A 57 12.32 17.76 16.04
N THR A 58 11.45 16.85 15.59
CA THR A 58 10.10 16.69 16.12
C THR A 58 10.11 15.99 17.48
N PRO A 59 9.05 16.13 18.31
CA PRO A 59 8.91 15.42 19.58
C PRO A 59 8.91 13.89 19.38
N LYS A 60 9.38 13.15 20.38
CA LYS A 60 9.82 11.74 20.27
C LYS A 60 8.73 10.69 20.28
N HIS A 61 7.47 11.10 20.32
CA HIS A 61 6.33 10.20 20.29
C HIS A 61 5.82 9.92 18.87
N SER A 62 6.47 10.47 17.83
CA SER A 62 6.16 10.15 16.43
C SER A 62 7.26 9.43 15.64
N TYR A 63 6.85 8.25 15.15
CA TYR A 63 7.08 7.68 13.83
C TYR A 63 8.20 8.31 12.98
N HIS A 64 9.36 7.65 12.93
CA HIS A 64 10.17 7.51 11.71
C HIS A 64 11.22 6.39 11.84
N PRO A 65 11.30 5.43 10.91
CA PRO A 65 12.54 4.75 10.60
C PRO A 65 13.48 5.76 9.89
N ARG A 66 14.75 5.80 10.31
CA ARG A 66 15.79 6.56 9.58
C ARG A 66 15.82 6.09 8.13
N ARG A 67 15.48 6.97 7.19
CA ARG A 67 15.84 6.81 5.77
C ARG A 67 17.36 6.79 5.69
N ALA A 68 17.93 5.64 5.34
CA ALA A 68 19.24 5.61 4.71
C ALA A 68 19.11 6.40 3.39
N GLY A 69 19.96 7.39 3.17
CA GLY A 69 19.92 8.24 1.99
C GLY A 69 20.11 7.42 0.73
N THR A 70 19.11 7.43 -0.15
CA THR A 70 19.23 6.93 -1.52
C THR A 70 19.74 8.08 -2.39
N THR A 71 21.02 8.05 -2.71
CA THR A 71 21.58 8.86 -3.79
C THR A 71 21.10 8.25 -5.11
N THR A 72 20.25 8.97 -5.83
CA THR A 72 19.89 8.68 -7.22
C THR A 72 21.14 8.72 -8.10
N THR A 73 21.50 7.58 -8.69
CA THR A 73 22.36 7.52 -9.88
C THR A 73 21.72 6.56 -10.89
N THR A 74 21.93 6.93 -12.14
CA THR A 74 21.33 6.43 -13.39
C THR A 74 21.69 4.98 -13.72
N ILE A 75 20.83 4.41 -14.58
CA ILE A 75 20.79 3.05 -15.15
C ILE A 75 22.15 2.57 -15.71
N ASP A 76 22.57 1.35 -15.37
CA ASP A 76 23.13 0.37 -16.33
C ASP A 76 23.12 -1.06 -15.76
N ASP A 77 22.87 -2.03 -16.63
CA ASP A 77 22.85 -3.47 -16.37
C ASP A 77 24.19 -4.00 -15.85
N MET A 78 24.20 -4.83 -14.80
CA MET A 78 25.06 -6.01 -14.74
C MET A 78 24.68 -6.96 -13.59
N VAL A 79 24.47 -8.22 -13.97
CA VAL A 79 24.43 -9.40 -13.10
C VAL A 79 25.68 -9.42 -12.23
N VAL A 80 25.50 -9.46 -10.90
CA VAL A 80 26.57 -9.76 -9.94
C VAL A 80 26.10 -10.91 -9.06
N ASP A 81 26.88 -11.99 -9.10
CA ASP A 81 26.80 -13.16 -8.25
C ASP A 81 26.75 -12.76 -6.77
N VAL A 82 25.97 -13.53 -6.00
CA VAL A 82 25.95 -13.47 -4.54
C VAL A 82 27.30 -13.96 -4.01
N GLU A 83 28.27 -13.07 -3.93
CA GLU A 83 29.41 -13.21 -3.03
C GLU A 83 29.09 -12.49 -1.71
N ASP A 84 29.02 -13.29 -0.64
CA ASP A 84 28.95 -12.88 0.75
C ASP A 84 29.96 -11.76 1.04
N THR A 85 29.49 -10.52 1.14
CA THR A 85 30.28 -9.39 1.62
C THR A 85 29.98 -9.17 3.11
N PRO A 86 30.91 -9.48 4.04
CA PRO A 86 30.65 -9.43 5.48
C PRO A 86 30.99 -8.05 6.05
N LEU A 87 30.39 -6.97 5.52
CA LEU A 87 30.78 -5.60 5.93
C LEU A 87 29.65 -4.68 6.38
N LEU A 88 28.46 -5.20 6.68
CA LEU A 88 27.40 -4.44 7.39
C LEU A 88 26.69 -5.21 8.52
N ALA A 89 27.33 -6.24 9.09
CA ALA A 89 26.81 -6.97 10.26
C ALA A 89 27.40 -6.52 11.62
N ASN A 90 28.40 -5.64 11.64
CA ASN A 90 29.16 -5.29 12.86
C ASN A 90 28.65 -4.04 13.59
N SER A 91 27.41 -4.08 14.10
CA SER A 91 27.01 -3.13 15.17
C SER A 91 26.04 -3.73 16.20
N ARG A 92 26.09 -5.05 16.44
CA ARG A 92 25.30 -5.69 17.51
C ARG A 92 26.02 -5.86 18.84
N ASP A 93 27.34 -5.69 18.90
CA ASP A 93 28.08 -5.88 20.16
C ASP A 93 28.25 -4.56 20.93
N GLY A 94 27.29 -4.28 21.80
CA GLY A 94 27.59 -3.46 22.98
C GLY A 94 28.53 -4.22 23.92
N PRO A 95 29.19 -3.55 24.88
CA PRO A 95 30.04 -4.23 25.84
C PRO A 95 29.23 -5.33 26.55
N VAL A 96 29.76 -6.56 26.53
CA VAL A 96 29.15 -7.71 27.21
C VAL A 96 29.15 -7.43 28.72
N LEU A 97 27.99 -7.05 29.24
CA LEU A 97 27.80 -6.73 30.66
C LEU A 97 28.09 -7.97 31.50
N THR A 98 28.86 -7.82 32.59
CA THR A 98 29.02 -8.91 33.56
C THR A 98 27.65 -9.27 34.18
N PRO A 99 27.46 -10.50 34.70
CA PRO A 99 26.19 -10.89 35.33
C PRO A 99 25.74 -9.93 36.43
N MET A 100 26.71 -9.39 37.19
CA MET A 100 26.46 -8.39 38.22
C MET A 100 26.04 -7.04 37.62
N GLN A 101 26.74 -6.54 36.60
CA GLN A 101 26.36 -5.31 35.91
C GLN A 101 24.97 -5.42 35.26
N ARG A 102 24.64 -6.59 34.69
CA ARG A 102 23.30 -6.84 34.11
C ARG A 102 22.21 -6.78 35.19
N ARG A 103 22.41 -7.41 36.34
CA ARG A 103 21.45 -7.36 37.47
C ARG A 103 21.28 -5.95 38.01
N VAL A 104 22.38 -5.21 38.20
CA VAL A 104 22.34 -3.80 38.64
C VAL A 104 21.57 -2.96 37.62
N LYS A 105 21.85 -3.13 36.32
CA LYS A 105 21.16 -2.41 35.25
C LYS A 105 19.65 -2.71 35.26
N ILE A 106 19.26 -3.99 35.39
CA ILE A 106 17.84 -4.38 35.53
C ILE A 106 17.20 -3.68 36.74
N GLY A 107 17.88 -3.68 37.89
CA GLY A 107 17.46 -2.98 39.11
C GLY A 107 17.20 -1.50 38.86
N VAL A 108 18.19 -0.80 38.29
CA VAL A 108 18.12 0.62 37.97
C VAL A 108 16.97 0.92 37.01
N TYR A 109 16.80 0.14 35.94
CA TYR A 109 15.72 0.36 34.99
C TYR A 109 14.34 0.08 35.57
N GLY A 110 14.20 -0.92 36.45
CA GLY A 110 12.96 -1.14 37.20
C GLY A 110 12.59 0.08 38.04
N VAL A 111 13.54 0.57 38.85
CA VAL A 111 13.34 1.76 39.69
C VAL A 111 13.05 3.01 38.85
N LEU A 112 13.80 3.25 37.77
CA LEU A 112 13.58 4.40 36.88
C LEU A 112 12.18 4.38 36.27
N ASN A 113 11.71 3.21 35.80
CA ASN A 113 10.36 3.09 35.28
C ASN A 113 9.32 3.36 36.37
N THR A 114 9.46 2.81 37.58
CA THR A 114 8.54 3.12 38.69
C THR A 114 8.49 4.61 39.02
N VAL A 115 9.64 5.29 39.07
CA VAL A 115 9.71 6.74 39.33
C VAL A 115 8.96 7.56 38.27
N ILE A 116 8.91 7.07 37.02
CA ILE A 116 8.17 7.71 35.93
C ILE A 116 6.68 7.34 35.98
N LEU A 117 6.37 6.07 36.23
CA LEU A 117 5.02 5.50 36.14
C LEU A 117 4.11 5.94 37.28
N VAL A 118 4.61 5.99 38.53
CA VAL A 118 3.79 6.32 39.70
C VAL A 118 3.16 7.72 39.59
N PRO A 119 3.92 8.78 39.27
CA PRO A 119 3.34 10.10 38.97
C PRO A 119 2.28 10.07 37.86
N LEU A 120 2.52 9.29 36.81
CA LEU A 120 1.60 9.16 35.69
C LEU A 120 0.28 8.48 36.12
N MET A 121 0.34 7.43 36.95
CA MET A 121 -0.85 6.77 37.48
C MET A 121 -1.67 7.70 38.37
N ILE A 122 -1.00 8.55 39.16
CA ILE A 122 -1.68 9.60 39.94
C ILE A 122 -2.38 10.58 39.00
N SER A 123 -1.69 11.07 37.97
CA SER A 123 -2.26 11.91 36.92
C SER A 123 -3.47 11.26 36.24
N PHE A 124 -3.43 9.96 35.98
CA PHE A 124 -4.54 9.21 35.39
C PHE A 124 -5.74 9.07 36.31
N ALA A 125 -5.52 8.86 37.62
CA ALA A 125 -6.60 8.90 38.60
C ALA A 125 -7.35 10.24 38.59
N GLN A 126 -6.63 11.36 38.44
CA GLN A 126 -7.24 12.70 38.32
C GLN A 126 -8.06 12.87 37.05
N ILE A 127 -7.66 12.22 35.95
CA ILE A 127 -8.43 12.26 34.69
C ILE A 127 -9.74 11.47 34.87
N ILE A 128 -9.68 10.25 35.44
CA ILE A 128 -10.86 9.40 35.67
C ILE A 128 -11.84 10.06 36.65
N PHE A 129 -11.32 10.60 37.76
CA PHE A 129 -12.09 11.15 38.87
C PHE A 129 -12.01 12.67 38.92
N ARG A 130 -12.16 13.32 37.76
CA ARG A 130 -12.06 14.78 37.63
C ARG A 130 -13.19 15.53 38.33
N ASP A 131 -14.31 14.87 38.60
CA ASP A 131 -15.44 15.52 39.27
C ASP A 131 -15.06 16.01 40.69
N PRO A 132 -15.43 17.25 41.08
CA PRO A 132 -15.13 17.80 42.40
C PRO A 132 -15.57 16.90 43.57
N GLU A 133 -16.67 16.15 43.41
CA GLU A 133 -17.19 15.26 44.45
C GLU A 133 -16.20 14.13 44.83
N PHE A 134 -15.32 13.73 43.91
CA PHE A 134 -14.29 12.71 44.19
C PHE A 134 -13.05 13.24 44.91
N GLN A 135 -12.85 14.57 44.98
CA GLN A 135 -11.63 15.15 45.55
C GLN A 135 -11.33 14.70 47.00
N PRO A 136 -12.31 14.59 47.91
CA PRO A 136 -12.06 14.09 49.27
C PRO A 136 -11.56 12.63 49.32
N TYR A 137 -11.91 11.83 48.30
CA TYR A 137 -11.58 10.40 48.20
C TYR A 137 -10.38 10.12 47.30
N MET A 138 -9.79 11.16 46.71
CA MET A 138 -8.76 11.04 45.69
C MET A 138 -7.54 10.22 46.14
N ASN A 139 -7.15 10.36 47.42
CA ASN A 139 -6.07 9.57 48.01
C ASN A 139 -6.34 8.05 47.94
N ASP A 140 -7.58 7.64 48.13
CA ASP A 140 -7.99 6.23 48.11
C ASP A 140 -8.15 5.74 46.66
N LEU A 141 -8.74 6.56 45.79
CA LEU A 141 -8.94 6.26 44.37
C LEU A 141 -7.62 6.08 43.62
N VAL A 142 -6.61 6.89 43.94
CA VAL A 142 -5.24 6.75 43.41
C VAL A 142 -4.64 5.39 43.77
N LYS A 143 -4.88 4.88 44.98
CA LYS A 143 -4.41 3.54 45.37
C LYS A 143 -5.09 2.45 44.54
N LEU A 144 -6.38 2.58 44.23
CA LEU A 144 -7.07 1.64 43.33
C LEU A 144 -6.46 1.66 41.91
N VAL A 145 -6.11 2.85 41.39
CA VAL A 145 -5.45 2.96 40.08
C VAL A 145 -4.06 2.30 40.11
N LEU A 146 -3.29 2.46 41.20
CA LEU A 146 -2.01 1.79 41.40
C LEU A 146 -2.14 0.26 41.53
N VAL A 147 -3.21 -0.24 42.16
CA VAL A 147 -3.52 -1.68 42.18
C VAL A 147 -3.80 -2.18 40.76
N SER A 148 -4.63 -1.47 40.00
CA SER A 148 -4.91 -1.78 38.60
C SER A 148 -3.62 -1.81 37.76
N ALA A 149 -2.75 -0.80 37.93
CA ALA A 149 -1.43 -0.73 37.29
C ALA A 149 -0.57 -1.97 37.59
N ALA A 150 -0.47 -2.35 38.86
CA ALA A 150 0.26 -3.54 39.28
C ALA A 150 -0.32 -4.83 38.65
N VAL A 151 -1.65 -4.95 38.57
CA VAL A 151 -2.32 -6.09 37.90
C VAL A 151 -1.99 -6.12 36.40
N HIS A 152 -2.00 -4.98 35.71
CA HIS A 152 -1.55 -4.96 34.32
C HIS A 152 -0.07 -5.34 34.20
N GLN A 153 0.81 -4.77 35.02
CA GLN A 153 2.24 -5.02 34.93
C GLN A 153 2.57 -6.50 35.14
N ILE A 154 1.94 -7.17 36.12
CA ILE A 154 2.18 -8.59 36.37
C ILE A 154 1.64 -9.46 35.22
N CYS A 155 0.47 -9.12 34.65
CA CYS A 155 -0.10 -9.83 33.51
C CYS A 155 0.83 -9.76 32.29
N PHE A 156 1.31 -8.57 31.93
CA PHE A 156 2.22 -8.40 30.79
C PHE A 156 3.55 -9.09 31.04
N THR A 157 4.06 -9.02 32.27
CA THR A 157 5.32 -9.68 32.66
C THR A 157 5.27 -11.20 32.46
N PHE A 158 4.10 -11.84 32.55
CA PHE A 158 3.95 -13.29 32.37
C PHE A 158 3.39 -13.69 31.00
N VAL A 159 2.42 -12.97 30.47
CA VAL A 159 1.64 -13.38 29.29
C VAL A 159 2.22 -12.83 27.99
N SER A 160 2.79 -11.62 27.99
CA SER A 160 3.33 -11.03 26.76
C SER A 160 4.45 -11.87 26.17
N SER A 161 4.57 -11.86 24.83
CA SER A 161 5.76 -12.40 24.15
C SER A 161 7.01 -11.53 24.36
N LEU A 162 6.83 -10.29 24.83
CA LEU A 162 7.87 -9.30 25.05
C LEU A 162 8.32 -9.31 26.52
N PRO A 163 9.55 -9.76 26.85
CA PRO A 163 10.00 -9.88 28.23
C PRO A 163 10.29 -8.52 28.90
N PHE A 164 10.30 -7.42 28.16
CA PHE A 164 10.51 -6.06 28.68
C PHE A 164 9.24 -5.19 28.57
N ALA A 165 8.08 -5.81 28.30
CA ALA A 165 6.81 -5.11 28.17
C ALA A 165 6.44 -4.37 29.46
N MET A 166 5.98 -3.13 29.29
CA MET A 166 5.39 -2.33 30.36
C MET A 166 3.89 -2.23 30.12
N GLY A 167 3.13 -2.96 30.95
CA GLY A 167 1.68 -2.96 30.93
C GLY A 167 1.17 -2.13 32.10
N GLN A 168 0.38 -1.10 31.82
CA GLN A 168 -0.05 -0.11 32.80
C GLN A 168 -1.47 0.36 32.49
N VAL A 169 -2.09 1.11 33.40
CA VAL A 169 -3.32 1.85 33.07
C VAL A 169 -3.01 2.82 31.92
N GLN A 170 -3.87 2.89 30.90
CA GLN A 170 -3.60 3.62 29.65
C GLN A 170 -4.63 4.72 29.39
N ASP A 171 -4.14 5.86 28.90
CA ASP A 171 -4.87 7.08 28.51
C ASP A 171 -6.07 6.85 27.58
N ALA A 172 -5.96 5.96 26.59
CA ALA A 172 -7.02 5.65 25.63
C ALA A 172 -8.35 5.19 26.26
N GLY A 173 -8.33 4.55 27.44
CA GLY A 173 -9.56 4.15 28.12
C GLY A 173 -10.05 5.17 29.17
N LEU A 174 -9.16 6.03 29.68
CA LEU A 174 -9.46 6.89 30.83
C LEU A 174 -10.56 7.89 30.58
N ILE A 175 -10.60 8.44 29.37
CA ILE A 175 -11.58 9.47 29.03
C ILE A 175 -13.00 8.91 29.01
N PHE A 176 -13.17 7.65 28.60
CA PHE A 176 -14.45 6.97 28.66
C PHE A 176 -14.83 6.61 30.08
N LEU A 177 -13.87 6.17 30.90
CA LEU A 177 -14.08 5.97 32.34
C LEU A 177 -14.51 7.28 33.03
N SER A 178 -13.86 8.40 32.69
CA SER A 178 -14.19 9.74 33.20
C SER A 178 -15.56 10.25 32.74
N ALA A 179 -15.92 9.98 31.48
CA ALA A 179 -17.25 10.28 30.97
C ALA A 179 -18.33 9.48 31.72
N MET A 180 -18.07 8.18 31.97
CA MET A 180 -18.98 7.33 32.74
C MET A 180 -19.12 7.78 34.20
N SER A 181 -18.03 8.15 34.90
CA SER A 181 -18.14 8.68 36.28
C SER A 181 -18.95 9.97 36.33
N SER A 182 -18.66 10.91 35.43
CA SER A 182 -19.35 12.20 35.36
C SER A 182 -20.83 12.02 35.02
N SER A 183 -21.15 11.09 34.11
CA SER A 183 -22.52 10.72 33.75
C SER A 183 -23.28 10.14 34.94
N ILE A 184 -22.67 9.23 35.71
CA ILE A 184 -23.29 8.59 36.88
C ILE A 184 -23.54 9.61 37.99
N ILE A 185 -22.57 10.48 38.29
CA ILE A 185 -22.76 11.57 39.26
C ILE A 185 -23.94 12.45 38.86
N LYS A 186 -23.95 12.92 37.62
CA LYS A 186 -25.00 13.78 37.11
C LYS A 186 -26.38 13.09 37.20
N ALA A 187 -26.47 11.84 36.78
CA ALA A 187 -27.72 11.08 36.81
C ALA A 187 -28.24 10.86 38.25
N LEU A 188 -27.35 10.57 39.20
CA LEU A 188 -27.72 10.39 40.61
C LEU A 188 -28.11 11.72 41.26
N HIS A 189 -27.38 12.79 40.96
CA HIS A 189 -27.70 14.14 41.43
C HIS A 189 -29.05 14.61 40.90
N ASP A 190 -29.33 14.42 39.60
CA ASP A 190 -30.60 14.80 38.96
C ASP A 190 -31.79 13.99 39.53
N GLN A 191 -31.56 12.72 39.93
CA GLN A 191 -32.62 11.86 40.44
C GLN A 191 -32.92 12.07 41.93
N ARG A 192 -31.91 12.36 42.76
CA ARG A 192 -32.06 12.43 44.22
C ARG A 192 -32.06 13.84 44.81
N GLY A 193 -31.61 14.85 44.07
CA GLY A 193 -31.46 16.20 44.61
C GLY A 193 -30.62 16.20 45.89
N ASP A 194 -31.19 16.67 47.01
CA ASP A 194 -30.49 16.80 48.28
C ASP A 194 -30.24 15.46 49.02
N ASP A 195 -30.92 14.35 48.65
CA ASP A 195 -30.70 13.00 49.23
C ASP A 195 -29.47 12.27 48.63
N PHE A 196 -28.52 13.04 48.09
CA PHE A 196 -27.32 12.55 47.43
C PHE A 196 -26.36 11.88 48.42
N SER A 197 -26.02 10.61 48.16
CA SER A 197 -25.07 9.85 48.99
C SER A 197 -23.82 9.49 48.20
N MET A 198 -22.66 9.95 48.68
CA MET A 198 -21.38 9.64 48.02
C MET A 198 -21.03 8.15 48.08
N ASP A 199 -21.53 7.41 49.07
CA ASP A 199 -21.33 5.96 49.14
C ASP A 199 -21.98 5.22 47.96
N GLU A 200 -23.18 5.64 47.55
CA GLU A 200 -23.87 5.09 46.37
C GLU A 200 -23.18 5.50 45.07
N VAL A 201 -22.68 6.73 44.99
CA VAL A 201 -21.90 7.23 43.85
C VAL A 201 -20.62 6.42 43.68
N LEU A 202 -19.85 6.26 44.75
CA LEU A 202 -18.60 5.48 44.75
C LEU A 202 -18.88 4.02 44.39
N ALA A 203 -19.85 3.38 45.03
CA ALA A 203 -20.20 1.98 44.75
C ALA A 203 -20.65 1.78 43.30
N THR A 204 -21.56 2.62 42.80
CA THR A 204 -22.09 2.51 41.43
C THR A 204 -21.00 2.83 40.40
N THR A 205 -20.20 3.88 40.61
CA THR A 205 -19.16 4.30 39.66
C THR A 205 -18.04 3.27 39.58
N LEU A 206 -17.46 2.88 40.72
CA LEU A 206 -16.36 1.92 40.76
C LEU A 206 -16.79 0.56 40.22
N PHE A 207 -18.00 0.08 40.58
CA PHE A 207 -18.53 -1.15 40.01
C PHE A 207 -18.72 -1.05 38.48
N THR A 208 -19.27 0.05 37.99
CA THR A 208 -19.48 0.24 36.54
C THR A 208 -18.16 0.24 35.78
N MET A 209 -17.13 0.91 36.31
CA MET A 209 -15.78 0.92 35.74
C MET A 209 -15.13 -0.46 35.75
N ALA A 210 -15.25 -1.19 36.86
CA ALA A 210 -14.73 -2.54 37.03
C ALA A 210 -15.35 -3.52 36.02
N VAL A 211 -16.69 -3.52 35.91
CA VAL A 211 -17.42 -4.35 34.94
C VAL A 211 -17.07 -3.94 33.51
N SER A 212 -17.07 -2.64 33.20
CA SER A 212 -16.72 -2.12 31.88
C SER A 212 -15.33 -2.57 31.44
N THR A 213 -14.36 -2.51 32.35
CA THR A 213 -12.97 -2.96 32.13
C THR A 213 -12.90 -4.48 31.95
N ALA A 214 -13.63 -5.26 32.76
CA ALA A 214 -13.64 -6.71 32.64
C ALA A 214 -14.25 -7.18 31.31
N VAL A 215 -15.37 -6.58 30.91
CA VAL A 215 -16.06 -6.89 29.64
C VAL A 215 -15.21 -6.43 28.45
N LEU A 216 -14.53 -5.28 28.55
CA LEU A 216 -13.54 -4.85 27.57
C LEU A 216 -12.44 -5.91 27.39
N GLY A 217 -11.89 -6.41 28.49
CA GLY A 217 -10.89 -7.47 28.48
C GLY A 217 -11.37 -8.75 27.81
N ALA A 218 -12.58 -9.21 28.15
CA ALA A 218 -13.20 -10.36 27.51
C ALA A 218 -13.40 -10.15 26.00
N ALA A 219 -13.88 -8.97 25.58
CA ALA A 219 -14.07 -8.64 24.18
C ALA A 219 -12.74 -8.66 23.39
N LEU A 220 -11.67 -8.09 23.94
CA LEU A 220 -10.33 -8.12 23.32
C LEU A 220 -9.78 -9.55 23.18
N ILE A 221 -10.01 -10.42 24.18
CA ILE A 221 -9.64 -11.83 24.10
C ILE A 221 -10.39 -12.51 22.94
N VAL A 222 -11.69 -12.29 22.83
CA VAL A 222 -12.52 -12.84 21.74
C VAL A 222 -12.02 -12.35 20.39
N THR A 223 -11.75 -11.06 20.24
CA THR A 223 -11.25 -10.45 19.01
C THR A 223 -9.91 -11.05 18.57
N GLY A 224 -8.97 -11.23 19.50
CA GLY A 224 -7.70 -11.89 19.19
C GLY A 224 -7.88 -13.38 18.85
N LYS A 225 -8.76 -14.12 19.55
CA LYS A 225 -9.05 -15.53 19.24
C LYS A 225 -9.69 -15.72 17.87
N LEU A 226 -10.56 -14.81 17.45
CA LEU A 226 -11.19 -14.80 16.14
C LEU A 226 -10.27 -14.27 15.02
N ARG A 227 -9.02 -13.90 15.35
CA ARG A 227 -8.04 -13.31 14.44
C ARG A 227 -8.52 -12.01 13.77
N LEU A 228 -9.29 -11.22 14.51
CA LEU A 228 -9.88 -9.96 14.05
C LEU A 228 -9.03 -8.73 14.42
N ALA A 229 -7.81 -8.91 14.93
CA ALA A 229 -6.93 -7.77 15.26
C ALA A 229 -6.64 -6.88 14.05
N SER A 230 -6.56 -7.45 12.84
CA SER A 230 -6.41 -6.69 11.59
C SER A 230 -7.64 -5.82 11.28
N PHE A 231 -8.84 -6.26 11.67
CA PHE A 231 -10.06 -5.49 11.43
C PHE A 231 -10.12 -4.23 12.29
N VAL A 232 -9.69 -4.35 13.55
CA VAL A 232 -9.63 -3.22 14.48
C VAL A 232 -8.72 -2.11 13.94
N GLN A 233 -7.65 -2.46 13.21
CA GLN A 233 -6.72 -1.50 12.62
C GLN A 233 -7.30 -0.62 11.49
N TYR A 234 -8.54 -0.89 11.03
CA TYR A 234 -9.20 -0.07 10.00
C TYR A 234 -9.87 1.21 10.53
N LEU A 235 -9.75 1.52 11.83
CA LEU A 235 -10.29 2.77 12.36
C LEU A 235 -9.59 3.96 11.68
N PRO A 236 -10.33 4.89 11.04
CA PRO A 236 -9.70 5.93 10.24
C PRO A 236 -8.76 6.80 11.09
N MET A 237 -7.49 6.86 10.69
CA MET A 237 -6.46 7.64 11.38
C MET A 237 -6.84 9.10 11.68
N PRO A 238 -7.57 9.84 10.81
CA PRO A 238 -8.02 11.19 11.13
C PRO A 238 -8.93 11.28 12.36
N VAL A 239 -9.79 10.27 12.58
CA VAL A 239 -10.71 10.22 13.72
C VAL A 239 -9.94 9.98 15.02
N VAL A 240 -9.00 9.04 14.97
CA VAL A 240 -8.07 8.77 16.08
C VAL A 240 -7.26 10.02 16.41
N GLY A 241 -6.79 10.74 15.38
CA GLY A 241 -6.01 11.96 15.56
C GLY A 241 -6.77 13.05 16.30
N GLY A 242 -8.03 13.29 15.93
CA GLY A 242 -8.87 14.27 16.64
C GLY A 242 -9.21 13.83 18.06
N TYR A 243 -9.42 12.53 18.27
CA TYR A 243 -9.60 11.93 19.59
C TYR A 243 -8.36 12.09 20.50
N LEU A 244 -7.17 11.78 20.00
CA LEU A 244 -5.91 11.93 20.75
C LEU A 244 -5.62 13.39 21.05
N ALA A 245 -5.90 14.31 20.12
CA ALA A 245 -5.84 15.75 20.38
C ALA A 245 -6.81 16.17 21.51
N PHE A 246 -8.02 15.60 21.53
CA PHE A 246 -8.99 15.84 22.59
C PHE A 246 -8.51 15.33 23.94
N ILE A 247 -7.87 14.16 24.02
CA ILE A 247 -7.23 13.69 25.27
C ILE A 247 -6.19 14.71 25.75
N GLY A 248 -5.35 15.23 24.86
CA GLY A 248 -4.36 16.25 25.21
C GLY A 248 -5.01 17.50 25.81
N PHE A 249 -6.08 17.99 25.19
CA PHE A 249 -6.86 19.12 25.73
C PHE A 249 -7.52 18.78 27.07
N TYR A 250 -8.10 17.60 27.21
CA TYR A 250 -8.75 17.16 28.45
C TYR A 250 -7.75 17.00 29.60
N ALA A 251 -6.53 16.54 29.31
CA ALA A 251 -5.43 16.47 30.27
C ALA A 251 -5.07 17.86 30.79
N LEU A 252 -5.01 18.88 29.91
CA LEU A 252 -4.78 20.27 30.32
C LEU A 252 -5.84 20.74 31.32
N GLU A 253 -7.11 20.52 31.03
CA GLU A 253 -8.18 20.94 31.93
C GLU A 253 -8.14 20.22 33.28
N ALA A 254 -7.87 18.90 33.28
CA ALA A 254 -7.69 18.12 34.51
C ALA A 254 -6.48 18.65 35.33
N GLY A 255 -5.37 18.96 34.67
CA GLY A 255 -4.18 19.54 35.30
C GLY A 255 -4.45 20.92 35.91
N LEU A 256 -5.14 21.80 35.19
CA LEU A 256 -5.53 23.13 35.68
C LEU A 256 -6.51 23.04 36.85
N SER A 257 -7.51 22.17 36.77
CA SER A 257 -8.51 21.98 37.82
C SER A 257 -7.87 21.53 39.13
N MET A 258 -6.94 20.58 39.06
CA MET A 258 -6.24 20.10 40.23
C MET A 258 -5.27 21.13 40.82
N MET A 259 -4.52 21.90 40.01
CA MET A 259 -3.62 22.95 40.55
C MET A 259 -4.38 24.05 41.27
N THR A 260 -5.54 24.42 40.74
CA THR A 260 -6.32 25.57 41.21
C THR A 260 -7.40 25.18 42.23
N THR A 261 -7.69 23.89 42.37
CA THR A 261 -8.82 23.37 43.16
C THR A 261 -10.19 23.88 42.68
N GLN A 262 -10.25 24.45 41.47
CA GLN A 262 -11.47 24.94 40.83
C GLN A 262 -11.95 23.93 39.78
N SER A 263 -13.27 23.79 39.62
CA SER A 263 -13.84 23.03 38.51
C SER A 263 -13.75 23.86 37.23
N ILE A 264 -12.87 23.45 36.33
CA ILE A 264 -12.76 23.97 34.96
C ILE A 264 -13.28 22.87 34.06
N LYS A 265 -14.53 22.92 33.60
CA LYS A 265 -15.16 21.88 32.76
C LYS A 265 -15.74 22.44 31.48
N GLU A 266 -16.40 23.59 31.58
CA GLU A 266 -17.07 24.22 30.44
C GLU A 266 -16.21 25.36 29.89
N PRO A 267 -16.34 25.72 28.59
CA PRO A 267 -15.66 26.87 28.01
C PRO A 267 -15.85 28.18 28.82
N ALA A 268 -17.00 28.34 29.49
CA ALA A 268 -17.27 29.47 30.37
C ALA A 268 -16.39 29.50 31.63
N ASP A 269 -15.98 28.33 32.15
CA ASP A 269 -15.17 28.24 33.36
C ASP A 269 -13.74 28.75 33.16
N TRP A 270 -13.28 28.88 31.92
CA TRP A 270 -11.94 29.37 31.61
C TRP A 270 -11.72 30.81 32.08
N ILE A 271 -12.79 31.59 32.29
CA ILE A 271 -12.70 32.93 32.87
C ILE A 271 -12.20 32.92 34.32
N LYS A 272 -12.41 31.81 35.06
CA LYS A 272 -11.92 31.64 36.45
C LYS A 272 -10.40 31.71 36.52
N LEU A 273 -9.69 31.36 35.45
CA LEU A 273 -8.22 31.43 35.35
C LEU A 273 -7.69 32.87 35.27
N ALA A 274 -8.55 33.85 35.00
CA ALA A 274 -8.16 35.26 35.00
C ALA A 274 -8.00 35.83 36.42
N ASP A 275 -8.51 35.14 37.44
CA ASP A 275 -8.29 35.51 38.84
C ASP A 275 -6.81 35.32 39.22
N PHE A 276 -6.26 36.28 39.96
CA PHE A 276 -4.84 36.34 40.24
C PHE A 276 -4.37 35.15 41.09
N ASP A 277 -5.16 34.74 42.09
CA ASP A 277 -4.82 33.62 42.97
C ASP A 277 -4.81 32.28 42.21
N VAL A 278 -5.77 32.11 41.30
CA VAL A 278 -5.89 30.95 40.41
C VAL A 278 -4.74 30.92 39.39
N LEU A 279 -4.39 32.08 38.83
CA LEU A 279 -3.29 32.22 37.89
C LEU A 279 -1.95 31.91 38.58
N LEU A 280 -1.75 32.38 39.81
CA LEU A 280 -0.55 32.14 40.60
C LEU A 280 -0.33 30.64 40.87
N LEU A 281 -1.41 29.89 41.14
CA LEU A 281 -1.35 28.44 41.37
C LEU A 281 -1.14 27.63 40.08
N SER A 282 -1.67 28.08 38.94
CA SER A 282 -1.65 27.33 37.68
C SER A 282 -0.45 27.63 36.77
N ALA A 283 -0.02 28.89 36.68
CA ALA A 283 1.02 29.33 35.75
C ALA A 283 2.37 28.60 35.93
N PRO A 284 2.88 28.36 37.16
CA PRO A 284 4.14 27.65 37.36
C PRO A 284 4.10 26.22 36.80
N GLY A 285 2.97 25.52 36.95
CA GLY A 285 2.81 24.17 36.41
C GLY A 285 2.77 24.14 34.89
N VAL A 286 2.04 25.08 34.26
CA VAL A 286 2.00 25.20 32.78
C VAL A 286 3.39 25.53 32.22
N ILE A 287 4.10 26.46 32.84
CA ILE A 287 5.47 26.83 32.46
C ILE A 287 6.41 25.63 32.62
N ALA A 288 6.36 24.95 33.78
CA ALA A 288 7.19 23.79 34.04
C ALA A 288 6.91 22.65 33.03
N GLY A 289 5.65 22.33 32.74
CA GLY A 289 5.29 21.33 31.74
C GLY A 289 5.78 21.67 30.33
N THR A 290 5.68 22.95 29.95
CA THR A 290 6.20 23.46 28.67
C THR A 290 7.72 23.35 28.59
N ILE A 291 8.42 23.68 29.68
CA ILE A 291 9.88 23.50 29.78
C ILE A 291 10.24 22.02 29.64
N ILE A 292 9.56 21.13 30.37
CA ILE A 292 9.80 19.68 30.28
C ILE A 292 9.61 19.19 28.85
N PHE A 293 8.53 19.61 28.18
CA PHE A 293 8.28 19.25 26.79
C PHE A 293 9.40 19.73 25.86
N TRP A 294 9.84 20.98 26.00
CA TRP A 294 10.93 21.55 25.19
C TRP A 294 12.27 20.85 25.44
N VAL A 295 12.63 20.61 26.71
CA VAL A 295 13.84 19.88 27.13
C VAL A 295 13.84 18.46 26.55
N ASN A 296 12.74 17.72 26.72
CA ASN A 296 12.59 16.35 26.21
C ASN A 296 12.67 16.28 24.69
N SER A 297 12.15 17.30 23.99
CA SER A 297 12.22 17.41 22.53
C SER A 297 13.64 17.72 22.03
N ARG A 298 14.45 18.43 22.83
CA ARG A 298 15.78 18.89 22.41
C ARG A 298 16.91 17.88 22.67
N TRP A 299 16.84 17.12 23.76
CA TRP A 299 17.93 16.25 24.23
C TRP A 299 17.57 14.76 24.29
N ASP A 300 18.35 13.94 23.58
CA ASP A 300 18.14 12.49 23.39
C ASP A 300 18.79 11.63 24.48
N HIS A 301 18.57 11.96 25.75
CA HIS A 301 19.15 11.23 26.87
C HIS A 301 18.10 10.66 27.83
N MET A 302 18.33 9.43 28.29
CA MET A 302 17.37 8.63 29.06
C MET A 302 17.08 9.20 30.46
N ALA A 303 18.04 9.93 31.04
CA ALA A 303 17.89 10.54 32.35
C ALA A 303 17.13 11.88 32.33
N VAL A 304 16.82 12.45 31.16
CA VAL A 304 16.26 13.80 31.06
C VAL A 304 14.94 13.91 31.81
N MET A 305 13.99 13.03 31.51
CA MET A 305 12.65 13.07 32.11
C MET A 305 12.70 12.86 33.65
N PRO A 306 13.36 11.82 34.19
CA PRO A 306 13.53 11.69 35.64
C PRO A 306 14.23 12.89 36.30
N CYS A 307 15.27 13.45 35.67
CA CYS A 307 15.96 14.62 36.19
C CYS A 307 15.07 15.87 36.21
N CYS A 308 14.23 16.07 35.19
CA CYS A 308 13.24 17.15 35.17
C CYS A 308 12.25 17.03 36.33
N LEU A 309 11.72 15.82 36.56
CA LEU A 309 10.81 15.56 37.67
C LEU A 309 11.48 15.80 39.03
N ALA A 310 12.69 15.30 39.21
CA ALA A 310 13.47 15.51 40.43
C ALA A 310 13.78 17.00 40.64
N ALA A 311 14.22 17.71 39.60
CA ALA A 311 14.54 19.14 39.66
C ALA A 311 13.33 19.97 40.10
N MET A 312 12.13 19.62 39.63
CA MET A 312 10.90 20.31 40.03
C MET A 312 10.61 20.14 41.52
N LEU A 313 10.71 18.92 42.04
CA LEU A 313 10.52 18.66 43.48
C LEU A 313 11.59 19.36 44.31
N ILE A 314 12.86 19.25 43.91
CA ILE A 314 13.98 19.92 44.59
C ILE A 314 13.78 21.43 44.61
N THR A 315 13.30 22.02 43.50
CA THR A 315 13.04 23.46 43.40
C THR A 315 11.92 23.89 44.35
N PHE A 316 10.82 23.13 44.41
CA PHE A 316 9.71 23.43 45.31
C PHE A 316 10.13 23.38 46.79
N TYR A 317 10.76 22.28 47.22
CA TYR A 317 11.22 22.14 48.60
C TYR A 317 12.36 23.11 48.94
N GLY A 318 13.23 23.41 47.98
CA GLY A 318 14.26 24.45 48.12
C GLY A 318 13.65 25.84 48.31
N LEU A 319 12.57 26.17 47.60
CA LEU A 319 11.84 27.42 47.79
C LEU A 319 11.23 27.51 49.19
N LEU A 320 10.58 26.44 49.69
CA LEU A 320 10.06 26.40 51.06
C LEU A 320 11.15 26.67 52.11
N LEU A 321 12.35 26.09 51.90
CA LEU A 321 13.50 26.31 52.78
C LEU A 321 14.01 27.76 52.74
N VAL A 322 14.03 28.39 51.55
CA VAL A 322 14.51 29.77 51.37
C VAL A 322 13.51 30.80 51.89
N THR A 323 12.21 30.59 51.70
CA THR A 323 11.15 31.47 52.20
C THR A 323 10.87 31.28 53.69
N GLY A 324 11.34 30.17 54.27
CA GLY A 324 11.07 29.80 55.66
C GLY A 324 9.63 29.32 55.89
N SER A 325 8.87 29.05 54.83
CA SER A 325 7.49 28.55 54.91
C SER A 325 7.45 27.05 55.17
N THR A 326 6.53 26.60 56.01
CA THR A 326 6.33 25.18 56.32
C THR A 326 5.49 24.48 55.24
N LEU A 327 5.46 23.15 55.27
CA LEU A 327 4.59 22.37 54.40
C LEU A 327 3.10 22.63 54.70
N ASP A 328 2.76 22.98 55.94
CA ASP A 328 1.40 23.34 56.33
C ASP A 328 0.98 24.70 55.77
N ASP A 329 1.91 25.67 55.74
CA ASP A 329 1.66 26.95 55.05
C ASP A 329 1.41 26.73 53.55
N ALA A 330 2.16 25.82 52.93
CA ALA A 330 1.97 25.45 51.53
C ALA A 330 0.62 24.75 51.27
N ARG A 331 0.11 23.97 52.24
CA ARG A 331 -1.23 23.37 52.17
C ARG A 331 -2.32 24.43 52.31
N ALA A 332 -2.20 25.33 53.30
CA ALA A 332 -3.13 26.43 53.51
C ALA A 332 -3.21 27.36 52.28
N ALA A 333 -2.09 27.56 51.59
CA ALA A 333 -2.01 28.32 50.34
C ALA A 333 -2.40 27.50 49.08
N GLY A 334 -2.83 26.24 49.22
CA GLY A 334 -3.37 25.43 48.13
C GLY A 334 -2.34 24.72 47.24
N TRP A 335 -1.02 24.86 47.50
CA TRP A 335 0.06 24.27 46.70
C TRP A 335 0.22 22.76 46.87
N VAL A 336 -0.19 22.23 48.02
CA VAL A 336 -0.11 20.80 48.37
C VAL A 336 -1.49 20.36 48.86
N ALA A 337 -1.88 19.12 48.56
CA ALA A 337 -3.14 18.58 49.06
C ALA A 337 -3.08 18.30 50.57
N GLU A 338 -4.25 18.39 51.22
CA GLU A 338 -4.36 18.02 52.63
C GLU A 338 -4.24 16.49 52.80
N PRO A 339 -3.54 16.03 53.85
CA PRO A 339 -3.49 14.61 54.16
C PRO A 339 -4.88 14.13 54.58
N PRO A 340 -5.25 12.87 54.26
CA PRO A 340 -6.52 12.33 54.70
C PRO A 340 -6.59 12.26 56.23
N PRO A 341 -7.74 12.53 56.87
CA PRO A 341 -7.88 12.59 58.32
C PRO A 341 -7.57 11.24 59.01
N SER A 342 -7.74 10.13 58.30
CA SER A 342 -7.18 8.83 58.68
C SER A 342 -6.76 8.06 57.42
N PRO A 343 -5.56 7.45 57.36
CA PRO A 343 -5.17 6.62 56.23
C PRO A 343 -6.03 5.35 56.22
N ARG A 344 -6.84 5.15 55.17
CA ARG A 344 -7.54 3.88 54.96
C ARG A 344 -6.56 2.81 54.46
N SER A 345 -6.68 1.62 55.04
CA SER A 345 -6.04 0.41 54.52
C SER A 345 -6.70 -0.03 53.21
N ILE A 346 -5.99 -0.80 52.37
CA ILE A 346 -6.53 -1.24 51.09
C ILE A 346 -7.85 -2.03 51.26
N THR A 347 -7.96 -2.84 52.32
CA THR A 347 -9.18 -3.60 52.62
C THR A 347 -10.38 -2.70 52.90
N GLN A 348 -10.15 -1.56 53.58
CA GLN A 348 -11.20 -0.57 53.82
C GLN A 348 -11.57 0.21 52.55
N ILE A 349 -10.62 0.43 51.64
CA ILE A 349 -10.91 1.07 50.34
C ILE A 349 -11.80 0.14 49.49
N TYR A 350 -11.59 -1.18 49.57
CA TYR A 350 -12.46 -2.14 48.88
C TYR A 350 -13.89 -2.19 49.44
N GLU A 351 -14.16 -1.64 50.63
CA GLU A 351 -15.53 -1.48 51.14
C GLU A 351 -16.37 -0.50 50.30
N PHE A 352 -15.73 0.34 49.46
CA PHE A 352 -16.46 1.16 48.49
C PHE A 352 -17.20 0.31 47.44
N TYR A 353 -16.80 -0.94 47.21
CA TYR A 353 -17.50 -1.89 46.33
C TYR A 353 -18.69 -2.55 47.06
N ASP A 354 -19.51 -1.74 47.73
CA ASP A 354 -20.68 -2.21 48.46
C ASP A 354 -21.84 -2.54 47.50
N PHE A 355 -22.06 -3.83 47.27
CA PHE A 355 -23.11 -4.33 46.38
C PHE A 355 -24.54 -3.92 46.80
N SER A 356 -24.76 -3.59 48.07
CA SER A 356 -26.08 -3.16 48.55
C SER A 356 -26.43 -1.74 48.12
N LYS A 357 -25.42 -0.92 47.79
CA LYS A 357 -25.56 0.48 47.40
C LYS A 357 -25.43 0.71 45.89
N ILE A 358 -25.26 -0.35 45.08
CA ILE A 358 -25.11 -0.23 43.62
C ILE A 358 -26.46 0.06 42.99
N ASN A 359 -26.52 1.12 42.19
CA ASN A 359 -27.68 1.44 41.39
C ASN A 359 -27.54 0.90 39.95
N PHE A 360 -28.14 -0.27 39.69
CA PHE A 360 -28.05 -0.94 38.39
C PHE A 360 -28.75 -0.21 37.24
N SER A 361 -29.67 0.72 37.51
CA SER A 361 -30.37 1.44 36.43
C SER A 361 -29.41 2.32 35.61
N HIS A 362 -28.32 2.77 36.24
CA HIS A 362 -27.34 3.68 35.63
C HIS A 362 -26.25 2.97 34.82
N LEU A 363 -26.24 1.63 34.77
CA LEU A 363 -25.28 0.86 33.97
C LEU A 363 -25.66 0.80 32.49
N THR A 364 -26.95 0.60 32.18
CA THR A 364 -27.42 0.45 30.79
C THR A 364 -27.14 1.68 29.92
N PRO A 365 -27.32 2.92 30.42
CA PRO A 365 -26.97 4.13 29.66
C PRO A 365 -25.49 4.25 29.28
N GLN A 366 -24.58 3.49 29.91
CA GLN A 366 -23.13 3.56 29.64
C GLN A 366 -22.70 2.67 28.47
N ILE A 367 -23.60 1.83 27.93
CA ILE A 367 -23.28 0.90 26.83
C ILE A 367 -22.69 1.62 25.60
N PRO A 368 -23.24 2.75 25.12
CA PRO A 368 -22.66 3.45 23.97
C PRO A 368 -21.22 3.93 24.22
N THR A 369 -20.97 4.52 25.38
CA THR A 369 -19.63 4.97 25.81
C THR A 369 -18.67 3.78 25.92
N TRP A 370 -19.14 2.63 26.41
CA TRP A 370 -18.37 1.38 26.47
C TRP A 370 -18.01 0.83 25.08
N ILE A 371 -18.94 0.85 24.11
CA ILE A 371 -18.66 0.41 22.73
C ILE A 371 -17.56 1.28 22.11
N ALA A 372 -17.65 2.60 22.28
CA ALA A 372 -16.64 3.53 21.80
C ALA A 372 -15.28 3.27 22.47
N MET A 373 -15.27 3.07 23.79
CA MET A 373 -14.07 2.69 24.55
C MET A 373 -13.44 1.40 24.03
N TYR A 374 -14.24 0.38 23.73
CA TYR A 374 -13.74 -0.88 23.18
C TYR A 374 -12.98 -0.68 21.86
N PHE A 375 -13.58 0.01 20.89
CA PHE A 375 -12.92 0.21 19.60
C PHE A 375 -11.66 1.06 19.72
N VAL A 376 -11.71 2.11 20.53
CA VAL A 376 -10.57 3.00 20.72
C VAL A 376 -9.43 2.31 21.46
N VAL A 377 -9.70 1.60 22.56
CA VAL A 377 -8.66 0.86 23.29
C VAL A 377 -8.10 -0.28 22.44
N ALA A 378 -8.93 -1.02 21.72
CA ALA A 378 -8.48 -2.08 20.82
C ALA A 378 -7.56 -1.52 19.73
N PHE A 379 -7.94 -0.39 19.12
CA PHE A 379 -7.16 0.28 18.09
C PHE A 379 -5.84 0.84 18.65
N SER A 380 -5.88 1.58 19.75
CA SER A 380 -4.70 2.14 20.41
C SER A 380 -3.70 1.05 20.78
N SER A 381 -4.18 -0.03 21.41
CA SER A 381 -3.37 -1.19 21.76
C SER A 381 -2.72 -1.83 20.52
N SER A 382 -3.45 -1.91 19.40
CA SER A 382 -2.90 -2.47 18.16
C SER A 382 -1.81 -1.59 17.54
N LEU A 383 -1.95 -0.26 17.63
CA LEU A 383 -0.91 0.68 17.21
C LEU A 383 0.31 0.60 18.12
N ASP A 384 0.13 0.46 19.43
CA ASP A 384 1.23 0.28 20.38
C ASP A 384 2.03 -0.99 20.04
N VAL A 385 1.34 -2.10 19.73
CA VAL A 385 2.00 -3.34 19.29
C VAL A 385 2.75 -3.14 17.97
N ALA A 386 2.13 -2.51 16.96
CA ALA A 386 2.77 -2.24 15.67
C ALA A 386 3.99 -1.31 15.80
N ALA A 387 3.93 -0.33 16.71
CA ALA A 387 5.02 0.58 16.99
C ALA A 387 6.16 -0.14 17.74
N VAL A 388 5.84 -1.02 18.69
CA VAL A 388 6.85 -1.87 19.34
C VAL A 388 7.47 -2.84 18.34
N GLU A 389 6.68 -3.48 17.47
CA GLU A 389 7.16 -4.34 16.37
C GLU A 389 8.19 -3.60 15.50
N THR A 390 7.83 -2.39 15.08
CA THR A 390 8.69 -1.53 14.25
C THR A 390 10.00 -1.19 14.95
N ALA A 391 9.95 -0.83 16.24
CA ALA A 391 11.15 -0.50 17.01
C ALA A 391 12.02 -1.74 17.34
N LEU A 392 11.40 -2.90 17.44
CA LEU A 392 12.04 -4.18 17.74
C LEU A 392 12.68 -4.81 16.49
N GLY A 393 12.16 -4.49 15.30
CA GLY A 393 12.67 -4.97 14.01
C GLY A 393 12.41 -6.45 13.75
N LYS A 394 11.40 -7.04 14.39
CA LYS A 394 10.95 -8.43 14.16
C LYS A 394 9.42 -8.46 14.21
N PRO A 395 8.76 -9.31 13.40
CA PRO A 395 7.30 -9.39 13.38
C PRO A 395 6.73 -9.88 14.71
N LEU A 396 5.60 -9.30 15.14
CA LEU A 396 4.85 -9.70 16.33
C LEU A 396 3.50 -10.28 15.94
N ASP A 397 3.01 -11.24 16.73
CA ASP A 397 1.65 -11.74 16.57
C ASP A 397 0.67 -10.77 17.26
N HIS A 398 0.10 -9.87 16.47
CA HIS A 398 -0.90 -8.90 16.93
C HIS A 398 -2.07 -9.54 17.68
N ASN A 399 -2.50 -10.75 17.28
CA ASN A 399 -3.64 -11.41 17.93
C ASN A 399 -3.27 -11.92 19.33
N HIS A 400 -2.04 -12.41 19.51
CA HIS A 400 -1.52 -12.83 20.80
C HIS A 400 -1.32 -11.64 21.74
N GLU A 401 -0.75 -10.55 21.22
CA GLU A 401 -0.52 -9.35 22.02
C GLU A 401 -1.83 -8.65 22.40
N LEU A 402 -2.83 -8.64 21.50
CA LEU A 402 -4.17 -8.13 21.84
C LEU A 402 -4.88 -9.00 22.89
N GLN A 403 -4.69 -10.33 22.85
CA GLN A 403 -5.16 -11.22 23.92
C GLN A 403 -4.46 -10.94 25.26
N THR A 404 -3.16 -10.60 25.24
CA THR A 404 -2.42 -10.22 26.44
C THR A 404 -3.04 -8.98 27.09
N VAL A 405 -3.34 -7.95 26.27
CA VAL A 405 -4.07 -6.77 26.72
C VAL A 405 -5.42 -7.16 27.30
N GLY A 406 -6.18 -8.01 26.60
CA GLY A 406 -7.49 -8.48 27.03
C GLY A 406 -7.48 -9.23 28.37
N ILE A 407 -6.52 -10.14 28.57
CA ILE A 407 -6.33 -10.87 29.85
C ILE A 407 -6.04 -9.89 30.98
N SER A 408 -5.16 -8.91 30.74
CA SER A 408 -4.82 -7.92 31.77
C SER A 408 -6.02 -7.08 32.19
N ASN A 409 -6.87 -6.66 31.24
CA ASN A 409 -8.09 -5.90 31.51
C ASN A 409 -9.15 -6.76 32.19
N LEU A 410 -9.29 -8.03 31.79
CA LEU A 410 -10.22 -8.94 32.44
C LEU A 410 -9.86 -9.10 33.93
N LEU A 411 -8.58 -9.38 34.23
CA LEU A 411 -8.12 -9.55 35.60
C LEU A 411 -8.14 -8.24 36.41
N SER A 412 -7.79 -7.11 35.77
CA SER A 412 -7.88 -5.77 36.37
C SER A 412 -9.34 -5.46 36.74
N GLY A 413 -10.28 -5.58 35.81
CA GLY A 413 -11.69 -5.31 36.04
C GLY A 413 -12.32 -6.22 37.10
N LEU A 414 -12.01 -7.53 37.09
CA LEU A 414 -12.46 -8.45 38.15
C LEU A 414 -11.94 -8.06 39.54
N GLY A 415 -10.79 -7.40 39.60
CA GLY A 415 -10.19 -6.86 40.83
C GLY A 415 -10.65 -5.45 41.20
N GLY A 416 -11.64 -4.87 40.54
CA GLY A 416 -12.05 -3.47 40.76
C GLY A 416 -11.11 -2.45 40.12
N GLY A 417 -10.47 -2.83 39.00
CA GLY A 417 -9.48 -2.02 38.31
C GLY A 417 -10.03 -1.25 37.11
N PHE A 418 -9.11 -0.62 36.41
CA PHE A 418 -9.36 0.29 35.29
C PHE A 418 -8.73 -0.25 34.02
N THR A 419 -9.00 0.41 32.90
CA THR A 419 -8.51 0.00 31.59
C THR A 419 -6.99 0.21 31.47
N GLY A 420 -6.29 -0.79 30.96
CA GLY A 420 -4.84 -0.73 30.75
C GLY A 420 -4.39 -1.42 29.48
N SER A 421 -3.19 -1.11 29.03
CA SER A 421 -2.58 -1.72 27.86
C SER A 421 -1.06 -1.42 27.85
N TYR A 422 -0.39 -1.61 26.72
CA TYR A 422 1.02 -1.28 26.51
C TYR A 422 1.27 0.20 26.75
N LEU A 423 2.18 0.53 27.66
CA LEU A 423 2.76 1.86 27.70
C LEU A 423 3.94 1.92 26.73
N PHE A 424 3.64 2.22 25.46
CA PHE A 424 4.59 2.21 24.34
C PHE A 424 5.93 2.87 24.69
N SER A 425 5.88 4.12 25.17
CA SER A 425 7.04 4.93 25.51
C SER A 425 7.99 4.25 26.50
N GLN A 426 7.44 3.58 27.52
CA GLN A 426 8.24 2.89 28.55
C GLN A 426 8.71 1.51 28.10
N THR A 427 7.91 0.83 27.28
CA THR A 427 8.31 -0.41 26.63
C THR A 427 9.51 -0.16 25.71
N ILE A 428 9.49 0.91 24.90
CA ILE A 428 10.62 1.32 24.06
C ILE A 428 11.81 1.81 24.88
N PHE A 429 11.57 2.55 25.96
CA PHE A 429 12.62 2.98 26.88
C PHE A 429 13.40 1.78 27.43
N THR A 430 12.68 0.74 27.84
CA THR A 430 13.27 -0.50 28.35
C THR A 430 13.92 -1.31 27.23
N LEU A 431 13.32 -1.39 26.03
CA LEU A 431 13.90 -2.03 24.85
C LEU A 431 15.25 -1.40 24.47
N ARG A 432 15.35 -0.07 24.43
CA ARG A 432 16.59 0.67 24.09
C ARG A 432 17.74 0.40 25.06
N SER A 433 17.43 -0.03 26.28
CA SER A 433 18.46 -0.46 27.24
C SER A 433 19.16 -1.77 26.85
N LYS A 434 18.64 -2.47 25.84
CA LYS A 434 19.07 -3.80 25.39
C LYS A 434 19.00 -4.87 26.50
N LEU A 435 18.10 -4.68 27.48
CA LEU A 435 17.82 -5.64 28.53
C LEU A 435 16.63 -6.52 28.14
N ASP A 436 16.90 -7.75 27.74
CA ASP A 436 15.87 -8.76 27.47
C ASP A 436 15.55 -9.52 28.77
N SER A 437 14.68 -8.96 29.62
CA SER A 437 14.45 -9.50 30.97
C SER A 437 13.10 -9.09 31.62
N ARG A 438 12.31 -10.11 31.99
CA ARG A 438 11.02 -9.99 32.74
C ARG A 438 11.18 -9.42 34.15
N TYR A 439 12.37 -9.48 34.74
CA TYR A 439 12.63 -8.95 36.06
C TYR A 439 12.43 -7.43 36.18
N VAL A 440 12.54 -6.66 35.08
CA VAL A 440 12.25 -5.23 35.10
C VAL A 440 10.78 -5.00 35.48
N GLY A 441 9.87 -5.72 34.83
CA GLY A 441 8.43 -5.67 35.12
C GLY A 441 8.08 -6.17 36.52
N LEU A 442 8.77 -7.21 37.02
CA LEU A 442 8.58 -7.67 38.41
C LEU A 442 8.99 -6.62 39.43
N ILE A 443 10.09 -5.91 39.22
CA ILE A 443 10.51 -4.83 40.11
C ILE A 443 9.46 -3.72 40.14
N VAL A 444 8.95 -3.32 38.97
CA VAL A 444 7.87 -2.31 38.89
C VAL A 444 6.64 -2.76 39.68
N PHE A 445 6.17 -3.99 39.46
CA PHE A 445 5.06 -4.58 40.21
C PHE A 445 5.27 -4.54 41.73
N PHE A 446 6.43 -5.00 42.22
CA PHE A 446 6.68 -5.03 43.66
C PHE A 446 6.77 -3.62 44.26
N LEU A 447 7.35 -2.66 43.54
CA LEU A 447 7.42 -1.28 44.01
C LEU A 447 6.04 -0.59 44.01
N GLU A 448 5.21 -0.82 42.99
CA GLU A 448 3.83 -0.32 42.96
C GLU A 448 3.00 -0.89 44.11
N ILE A 449 3.08 -2.21 44.34
CA ILE A 449 2.41 -2.87 45.46
C ILE A 449 2.93 -2.36 46.81
N ALA A 450 4.24 -2.13 46.95
CA ALA A 450 4.80 -1.55 48.17
C ALA A 450 4.24 -0.14 48.45
N ILE A 451 4.02 0.65 47.41
CA ILE A 451 3.38 1.98 47.52
C ILE A 451 1.90 1.85 47.91
N VAL A 452 1.16 0.88 47.36
CA VAL A 452 -0.25 0.64 47.70
C VAL A 452 -0.44 0.28 49.17
N PHE A 453 0.39 -0.63 49.69
CA PHE A 453 0.33 -1.06 51.10
C PHE A 453 0.90 -0.03 52.07
N SER A 454 1.60 0.98 51.57
CA SER A 454 2.14 2.05 52.40
C SER A 454 1.02 2.94 52.95
N PRO A 455 1.10 3.37 54.23
CA PRO A 455 0.18 4.35 54.81
C PRO A 455 0.43 5.77 54.26
N PHE A 456 1.54 6.00 53.56
CA PHE A 456 1.89 7.31 53.03
C PHE A 456 1.02 7.67 51.81
N SER A 457 0.35 8.82 51.86
CA SER A 457 -0.25 9.43 50.67
C SER A 457 0.78 10.28 49.95
N ILE A 458 1.17 9.87 48.73
CA ILE A 458 2.14 10.61 47.90
C ILE A 458 1.62 12.03 47.59
N ILE A 459 0.32 12.18 47.36
CA ILE A 459 -0.34 13.46 47.03
C ILE A 459 -0.24 14.47 48.18
N ALA A 460 -0.14 14.01 49.43
CA ALA A 460 0.00 14.88 50.60
C ALA A 460 1.40 15.52 50.75
N PHE A 461 2.37 15.10 49.93
CA PHE A 461 3.75 15.61 49.93
C PHE A 461 4.18 16.14 48.57
N VAL A 462 3.56 15.71 47.47
CA VAL A 462 3.92 16.19 46.14
C VAL A 462 3.10 17.45 45.80
N PRO A 463 3.74 18.56 45.35
CA PRO A 463 3.03 19.78 45.00
C PRO A 463 2.05 19.56 43.86
N LYS A 464 0.88 20.20 43.90
CA LYS A 464 -0.12 20.10 42.83
C LYS A 464 0.44 20.57 41.48
N VAL A 465 1.34 21.56 41.48
CA VAL A 465 2.03 22.02 40.27
C VAL A 465 2.84 20.94 39.56
N PHE A 466 3.31 19.92 40.29
CA PHE A 466 4.05 18.81 39.70
C PHE A 466 3.17 17.95 38.80
N PHE A 467 1.99 17.59 39.30
CA PHE A 467 1.01 16.84 38.53
C PHE A 467 0.43 17.69 37.38
N GLY A 468 0.23 18.99 37.60
CA GLY A 468 -0.23 19.91 36.54
C GLY A 468 0.79 20.06 35.41
N ALA A 469 2.08 20.11 35.72
CA ALA A 469 3.16 20.11 34.74
C ALA A 469 3.22 18.81 33.93
N LEU A 470 3.00 17.65 34.57
CA LEU A 470 2.90 16.36 33.87
C LEU A 470 1.70 16.31 32.93
N GLN A 471 0.55 16.83 33.33
CA GLN A 471 -0.63 16.91 32.46
C GLN A 471 -0.41 17.88 31.30
N MET A 472 0.25 19.02 31.54
CA MET A 472 0.64 19.96 30.48
C MET A 472 1.62 19.32 29.48
N LEU A 473 2.56 18.48 29.95
CA LEU A 473 3.44 17.71 29.07
C LEU A 473 2.64 16.79 28.14
N VAL A 474 1.69 16.03 28.69
CA VAL A 474 0.80 15.15 27.90
C VAL A 474 -0.04 15.96 26.92
N CYS A 475 -0.58 17.10 27.35
CA CYS A 475 -1.31 18.04 26.50
C CYS A 475 -0.49 18.47 25.28
N LEU A 476 0.71 19.02 25.51
CA LEU A 476 1.56 19.51 24.43
C LEU A 476 1.98 18.40 23.48
N ASP A 477 2.27 17.21 23.99
CA ASP A 477 2.69 16.08 23.18
C ASP A 477 1.59 15.64 22.20
N LEU A 478 0.35 15.49 22.68
CA LEU A 478 -0.77 15.05 21.84
C LEU A 478 -1.31 16.16 20.92
N ILE A 479 -1.47 17.39 21.43
CA ILE A 479 -2.00 18.51 20.64
C ILE A 479 -1.04 18.88 19.50
N LEU A 480 0.26 19.01 19.78
CA LEU A 480 1.21 19.40 18.73
C LEU A 480 1.40 18.28 17.70
N GLU A 481 1.34 17.01 18.10
CA GLU A 481 1.45 15.90 17.15
C GLU A 481 0.26 15.92 16.15
N TRP A 482 -0.96 16.04 16.66
CA TRP A 482 -2.16 15.84 15.84
C TRP A 482 -2.74 17.12 15.23
N LEU A 483 -2.67 18.26 15.91
CA LEU A 483 -3.20 19.53 15.39
C LEU A 483 -2.14 20.37 14.65
N TRP A 484 -0.86 20.01 14.74
CA TRP A 484 0.21 20.74 14.04
C TRP A 484 1.05 19.85 13.12
N HIS A 485 1.68 18.79 13.64
CA HIS A 485 2.60 17.97 12.84
C HIS A 485 1.89 17.08 11.82
N ALA A 486 0.68 16.58 12.13
CA ALA A 486 -0.10 15.73 11.22
C ALA A 486 -0.52 16.41 9.91
N ARG A 487 -0.53 17.76 9.85
CA ARG A 487 -0.94 18.52 8.64
C ARG A 487 -0.10 18.21 7.39
N ASN A 488 1.15 17.81 7.59
CA ASN A 488 2.07 17.46 6.51
C ASN A 488 2.11 15.94 6.23
N LYS A 489 1.37 15.15 7.02
CA LYS A 489 1.36 13.68 6.96
C LYS A 489 0.08 13.13 6.33
N MET A 490 -0.93 13.97 6.12
CA MET A 490 -2.26 13.60 5.66
C MET A 490 -2.75 14.55 4.58
N LEU A 491 -3.73 14.13 3.77
CA LEU A 491 -4.39 15.01 2.82
C LEU A 491 -5.12 16.14 3.56
N THR A 492 -5.27 17.32 2.93
CA THR A 492 -5.97 18.46 3.55
C THR A 492 -7.39 18.10 4.01
N ARG A 493 -8.09 17.23 3.26
CA ARG A 493 -9.43 16.74 3.63
C ARG A 493 -9.40 15.88 4.90
N GLU A 494 -8.40 15.00 5.02
CA GLU A 494 -8.20 14.15 6.19
C GLU A 494 -7.84 14.99 7.41
N PHE A 495 -6.97 15.99 7.24
CA PHE A 495 -6.65 16.94 8.31
C PHE A 495 -7.87 17.78 8.74
N GLY A 496 -8.78 18.10 7.81
CA GLY A 496 -10.08 18.69 8.13
C GLY A 496 -10.93 17.81 9.05
N ILE A 497 -10.89 16.48 8.86
CA ILE A 497 -11.60 15.52 9.74
C ILE A 497 -11.00 15.50 11.15
N VAL A 498 -9.67 15.61 11.29
CA VAL A 498 -9.00 15.72 12.59
C VAL A 498 -9.54 16.91 13.39
N TRP A 499 -9.58 18.09 12.78
CA TRP A 499 -10.12 19.28 13.44
C TRP A 499 -11.61 19.17 13.74
N LEU A 500 -12.39 18.66 12.78
CA LEU A 500 -13.83 18.50 12.97
C LEU A 500 -14.15 17.56 14.15
N THR A 501 -13.46 16.43 14.24
CA THR A 501 -13.64 15.47 15.33
C THR A 501 -13.19 16.05 16.66
N PHE A 502 -12.01 16.69 16.71
CA PHE A 502 -11.53 17.40 17.90
C PHE A 502 -12.54 18.45 18.41
N LEU A 503 -12.99 19.36 17.54
CA LEU A 503 -13.91 20.43 17.92
C LEU A 503 -15.28 19.87 18.32
N SER A 504 -15.75 18.81 17.66
CA SER A 504 -17.00 18.14 18.04
C SER A 504 -16.93 17.56 19.46
N MET A 505 -15.79 16.97 19.84
CA MET A 505 -15.60 16.46 21.21
C MET A 505 -15.51 17.57 22.25
N VAL A 506 -14.86 18.69 21.92
CA VAL A 506 -14.74 19.85 22.81
C VAL A 506 -16.09 20.55 23.04
N PHE A 507 -16.89 20.74 21.99
CA PHE A 507 -18.12 21.56 22.07
C PHE A 507 -19.41 20.77 22.21
N VAL A 508 -19.43 19.47 21.86
CA VAL A 508 -20.64 18.65 21.89
C VAL A 508 -20.51 17.55 22.93
N ASN A 509 -19.85 16.44 22.58
CA ASN A 509 -19.47 15.36 23.49
C ASN A 509 -18.56 14.36 22.76
N LEU A 510 -17.97 13.46 23.55
CA LEU A 510 -17.04 12.44 23.08
C LEU A 510 -17.70 11.47 22.08
N GLU A 511 -18.90 10.97 22.39
CA GLU A 511 -19.58 9.94 21.60
C GLU A 511 -19.93 10.43 20.20
N LEU A 512 -20.57 11.61 20.09
CA LEU A 512 -20.95 12.18 18.80
C LEU A 512 -19.71 12.58 17.99
N GLY A 513 -18.66 13.09 18.64
CA GLY A 513 -17.41 13.43 17.96
C GLY A 513 -16.79 12.23 17.24
N ILE A 514 -16.79 11.05 17.87
CA ILE A 514 -16.28 9.82 17.26
C ILE A 514 -17.20 9.36 16.12
N VAL A 515 -18.52 9.30 16.35
CA VAL A 515 -19.49 8.83 15.34
C VAL A 515 -19.47 9.70 14.09
N VAL A 516 -19.53 11.03 14.26
CA VAL A 516 -19.44 11.99 13.16
C VAL A 516 -18.12 11.84 12.41
N GLY A 517 -17.02 11.66 13.14
CA GLY A 517 -15.70 11.38 12.57
C GLY A 517 -15.69 10.16 11.68
N ILE A 518 -16.19 9.02 12.17
CA ILE A 518 -16.21 7.75 11.43
C ILE A 518 -17.06 7.89 10.16
N ILE A 519 -18.24 8.52 10.26
CA ILE A 519 -19.14 8.72 9.11
C ILE A 519 -18.44 9.56 8.03
N ILE A 520 -17.85 10.69 8.40
CA ILE A 520 -17.21 11.61 7.44
C ILE A 520 -15.92 11.01 6.87
N ALA A 521 -15.15 10.29 7.68
CA ALA A 521 -14.00 9.53 7.20
C ALA A 521 -14.41 8.43 6.21
N GLY A 522 -15.54 7.76 6.46
CA GLY A 522 -16.14 6.82 5.52
C GLY A 522 -16.50 7.46 4.19
N PHE A 523 -17.16 8.63 4.20
CA PHE A 523 -17.44 9.38 2.98
C PHE A 523 -16.17 9.86 2.27
N ASN A 524 -15.15 10.33 3.00
CA ASN A 524 -13.86 10.71 2.40
C ASN A 524 -13.13 9.51 1.79
N PHE A 525 -13.24 8.32 2.39
CA PHE A 525 -12.72 7.09 1.82
C PHE A 525 -13.46 6.74 0.51
N ILE A 526 -14.79 6.76 0.51
CA ILE A 526 -15.61 6.53 -0.69
C ILE A 526 -15.23 7.53 -1.79
N TYR A 527 -15.13 8.82 -1.47
CA TYR A 527 -14.73 9.84 -2.42
C TYR A 527 -13.33 9.59 -2.99
N SER A 528 -12.36 9.29 -2.13
CA SER A 528 -10.98 9.01 -2.54
C SER A 528 -10.90 7.76 -3.42
N TYR A 529 -11.75 6.77 -3.15
CA TYR A 529 -11.87 5.55 -3.94
C TYR A 529 -12.50 5.81 -5.33
N ILE A 530 -13.60 6.57 -5.42
CA ILE A 530 -14.20 7.01 -6.70
C ILE A 530 -13.18 7.83 -7.51
N ALA A 531 -12.41 8.69 -6.84
CA ALA A 531 -11.41 9.53 -7.50
C ALA A 531 -10.27 8.71 -8.12
N ALA A 532 -9.89 7.58 -7.50
CA ALA A 532 -8.73 6.78 -7.87
C ALA A 532 -8.96 5.79 -9.03
N SER A 533 -10.20 5.38 -9.33
CA SER A 533 -10.46 4.51 -10.49
C SER A 533 -10.03 5.23 -11.77
N SER A 534 -8.93 4.78 -12.37
CA SER A 534 -8.33 5.38 -13.56
C SER A 534 -8.76 4.61 -14.80
N VAL A 535 -9.24 5.37 -15.78
CA VAL A 535 -9.44 4.92 -17.15
C VAL A 535 -8.38 5.60 -17.97
N ARG A 536 -7.52 4.82 -18.63
CA ARG A 536 -6.43 5.37 -19.43
C ARG A 536 -6.61 4.96 -20.87
N ARG A 537 -6.73 5.94 -21.77
CA ARG A 537 -6.62 5.67 -23.20
C ARG A 537 -5.17 5.33 -23.55
N VAL A 538 -4.99 4.25 -24.30
CA VAL A 538 -3.69 3.81 -24.81
C VAL A 538 -3.78 3.58 -26.30
N MET A 539 -2.72 3.96 -27.00
CA MET A 539 -2.55 3.66 -28.42
C MET A 539 -1.58 2.50 -28.53
N LYS A 540 -2.09 1.29 -28.70
CA LYS A 540 -1.30 0.06 -28.83
C LYS A 540 -1.57 -0.63 -30.17
N ARG A 541 -0.61 -1.42 -30.65
CA ARG A 541 -0.74 -2.32 -31.79
C ARG A 541 -0.48 -3.75 -31.35
N SER A 542 -0.98 -4.72 -32.12
CA SER A 542 -0.62 -6.10 -31.85
C SER A 542 0.86 -6.35 -32.14
N ARG A 543 1.43 -7.37 -31.50
CA ARG A 543 2.82 -7.83 -31.66
C ARG A 543 3.03 -8.67 -32.93
N VAL A 544 2.16 -8.52 -33.93
CA VAL A 544 2.26 -9.26 -35.20
C VAL A 544 3.14 -8.48 -36.17
N GLU A 545 4.24 -9.09 -36.59
CA GLU A 545 5.11 -8.58 -37.64
C GLU A 545 4.47 -8.83 -39.01
N ARG A 546 3.84 -7.78 -39.55
CA ARG A 546 3.13 -7.76 -40.83
C ARG A 546 4.01 -7.31 -42.00
N ASP A 547 3.52 -7.42 -43.24
CA ASP A 547 4.22 -6.86 -44.40
C ASP A 547 4.16 -5.31 -44.42
N LEU A 548 5.09 -4.66 -45.12
CA LEU A 548 5.15 -3.20 -45.23
C LEU A 548 3.84 -2.61 -45.76
N ARG A 549 3.18 -3.26 -46.73
CA ARG A 549 1.91 -2.77 -47.29
C ARG A 549 0.79 -2.76 -46.24
N GLU A 550 0.67 -3.83 -45.46
CA GLU A 550 -0.32 -3.98 -44.39
C GLU A 550 -0.06 -2.96 -43.28
N ARG A 551 1.20 -2.76 -42.89
CA ARG A 551 1.60 -1.78 -41.87
C ARG A 551 1.22 -0.35 -42.24
N VAL A 552 1.44 0.04 -43.50
CA VAL A 552 1.08 1.38 -43.99
C VAL A 552 -0.44 1.59 -43.96
N LEU A 553 -1.23 0.57 -44.35
CA LEU A 553 -2.69 0.62 -44.29
C LEU A 553 -3.20 0.76 -42.85
N LEU A 554 -2.71 -0.07 -41.93
CA LEU A 554 -3.06 0.00 -40.50
C LEU A 554 -2.63 1.33 -39.87
N GLN A 555 -1.51 1.91 -40.30
CA GLN A 555 -1.08 3.23 -39.82
C GLN A 555 -2.03 4.34 -40.23
N ASN A 556 -2.55 4.28 -41.46
CA ASN A 556 -3.56 5.24 -41.94
C ASN A 556 -4.90 5.06 -41.21
N MET A 557 -5.22 3.83 -40.78
CA MET A 557 -6.46 3.50 -40.07
C MET A 557 -6.33 3.47 -38.54
N ARG A 558 -5.22 3.96 -37.97
CA ARG A 558 -4.91 3.83 -36.53
C ARG A 558 -5.99 4.40 -35.59
N MET A 559 -6.78 5.37 -36.05
CA MET A 559 -7.86 5.98 -35.27
C MET A 559 -9.15 5.14 -35.26
N SER A 560 -9.19 4.05 -36.05
CA SER A 560 -10.34 3.14 -36.13
C SER A 560 -10.42 2.19 -34.94
N ILE A 561 -9.33 2.02 -34.18
CA ILE A 561 -9.27 1.21 -32.96
C ILE A 561 -9.04 2.16 -31.78
N VAL A 562 -9.94 2.12 -30.80
CA VAL A 562 -9.81 2.85 -29.53
C VAL A 562 -9.63 1.83 -28.42
N THR A 563 -8.57 1.97 -27.61
CA THR A 563 -8.31 1.07 -26.47
C THR A 563 -8.31 1.87 -25.16
N LEU A 564 -9.06 1.40 -24.17
CA LEU A 564 -9.04 1.90 -22.80
C LEU A 564 -8.54 0.81 -21.85
N GLU A 565 -7.47 1.12 -21.11
CA GLU A 565 -7.01 0.34 -19.96
C GLU A 565 -7.79 0.77 -18.72
N LEU A 566 -8.40 -0.20 -18.03
CA LEU A 566 -9.13 0.00 -16.79
C LEU A 566 -8.28 -0.47 -15.61
N GLU A 567 -8.27 0.30 -14.52
CA GLU A 567 -7.48 -0.01 -13.33
C GLU A 567 -8.31 0.12 -12.04
N GLY A 568 -8.15 -0.86 -11.15
CA GLY A 568 -8.85 -0.91 -9.86
C GLY A 568 -10.15 -1.72 -9.89
N TYR A 569 -11.03 -1.48 -8.91
CA TYR A 569 -12.35 -2.12 -8.86
C TYR A 569 -13.38 -1.22 -9.50
N ILE A 570 -14.17 -1.75 -10.43
CA ILE A 570 -15.16 -0.97 -11.18
C ILE A 570 -16.52 -1.13 -10.52
N PHE A 571 -16.97 -0.08 -9.85
CA PHE A 571 -18.32 0.02 -9.29
C PHE A 571 -19.10 1.16 -9.91
N PHE A 572 -20.39 1.27 -9.60
CA PHE A 572 -21.29 2.27 -10.20
C PHE A 572 -20.67 3.68 -10.27
N GLY A 573 -20.11 4.19 -9.17
CA GLY A 573 -19.52 5.53 -9.12
C GLY A 573 -18.31 5.73 -10.05
N SER A 574 -17.46 4.72 -10.17
CA SER A 574 -16.31 4.75 -11.11
C SER A 574 -16.71 4.54 -12.57
N SER A 575 -17.80 3.80 -12.81
CA SER A 575 -18.23 3.43 -14.16
C SER A 575 -18.68 4.64 -14.99
N VAL A 576 -19.19 5.69 -14.34
CA VAL A 576 -19.52 6.97 -15.01
C VAL A 576 -18.31 7.54 -15.74
N LYS A 577 -17.12 7.48 -15.14
CA LYS A 577 -15.88 7.92 -15.82
C LYS A 577 -15.55 7.07 -17.05
N VAL A 578 -15.79 5.76 -16.98
CA VAL A 578 -15.61 4.87 -18.14
C VAL A 578 -16.53 5.31 -19.27
N MET A 579 -17.79 5.59 -18.98
CA MET A 579 -18.76 6.09 -19.95
C MET A 579 -18.35 7.44 -20.55
N ASP A 580 -17.90 8.39 -19.73
CA ASP A 580 -17.44 9.69 -20.19
C ASP A 580 -16.22 9.57 -21.10
N GLU A 581 -15.28 8.68 -20.78
CA GLU A 581 -14.14 8.40 -21.65
C GLU A 581 -14.53 7.70 -22.95
N VAL A 582 -15.52 6.80 -22.93
CA VAL A 582 -16.09 6.22 -24.15
C VAL A 582 -16.66 7.35 -25.02
N ARG A 583 -17.52 8.20 -24.46
CA ARG A 583 -18.17 9.31 -25.18
C ARG A 583 -17.16 10.29 -25.75
N ARG A 584 -16.09 10.61 -25.01
CA ARG A 584 -15.03 11.53 -25.47
C ARG A 584 -14.21 10.97 -26.64
N HIS A 585 -14.03 9.65 -26.69
CA HIS A 585 -13.08 9.01 -27.61
C HIS A 585 -13.70 8.29 -28.80
N VAL A 586 -15.02 8.10 -28.79
CA VAL A 586 -15.75 7.58 -29.95
C VAL A 586 -15.86 8.67 -31.00
N LEU A 587 -15.17 8.48 -32.13
CA LEU A 587 -15.21 9.38 -33.28
C LEU A 587 -16.31 8.90 -34.25
N VAL A 588 -17.46 9.58 -34.21
CA VAL A 588 -18.61 9.36 -35.11
C VAL A 588 -18.56 10.37 -36.27
N THR A 589 -18.96 9.96 -37.47
CA THR A 589 -18.94 10.79 -38.68
C THR A 589 -19.97 11.92 -38.61
N THR A 590 -19.68 13.09 -39.21
CA THR A 590 -20.49 14.33 -39.09
C THR A 590 -21.94 14.17 -39.61
N THR A 591 -22.19 13.24 -40.53
CA THR A 591 -23.53 12.91 -41.07
C THR A 591 -24.39 12.12 -40.08
N GLU A 592 -23.81 11.25 -39.27
CA GLU A 592 -24.52 10.46 -38.25
C GLU A 592 -24.90 11.31 -37.03
N LYS A 593 -24.16 12.41 -36.74
CA LYS A 593 -24.54 13.40 -35.72
C LYS A 593 -25.87 14.10 -36.03
N GLN A 594 -26.21 14.28 -37.31
CA GLN A 594 -27.47 14.90 -37.74
C GLN A 594 -28.64 13.90 -37.72
N GLU A 595 -28.39 12.62 -37.99
CA GLU A 595 -29.39 11.54 -37.96
C GLU A 595 -29.71 11.07 -36.52
N ALA A 596 -28.71 11.06 -35.62
CA ALA A 596 -28.91 10.76 -34.20
C ALA A 596 -29.72 11.85 -33.47
N GLN A 597 -29.57 13.12 -33.87
CA GLN A 597 -30.38 14.24 -33.34
C GLN A 597 -31.85 14.18 -33.76
N THR A 598 -32.18 13.46 -34.85
CA THR A 598 -33.56 13.29 -35.33
C THR A 598 -34.26 12.06 -34.74
N SER A 599 -33.52 11.18 -34.05
CA SER A 599 -34.04 9.92 -33.49
C SER A 599 -34.19 9.92 -31.95
N THR A 600 -33.83 11.01 -31.28
CA THR A 600 -33.94 11.19 -29.81
C THR A 600 -35.34 11.53 -29.26
N ASP A 601 -36.41 11.48 -30.06
CA ASP A 601 -37.76 11.84 -29.60
C ASP A 601 -38.55 10.70 -28.93
N THR A 602 -37.95 9.53 -28.71
CA THR A 602 -38.63 8.42 -28.02
C THR A 602 -37.65 7.57 -27.22
N PHE A 603 -37.31 7.93 -25.97
CA PHE A 603 -37.03 6.95 -24.90
C PHE A 603 -36.99 7.58 -23.49
N ASN A 604 -37.38 6.76 -22.50
CA ASN A 604 -37.90 7.05 -21.15
C ASN A 604 -37.06 7.88 -20.14
N ASP A 605 -37.83 8.45 -19.21
CA ASP A 605 -37.60 9.39 -18.10
C ASP A 605 -36.53 9.09 -17.01
N ASP A 606 -35.76 8.00 -17.07
CA ASP A 606 -34.88 7.61 -15.94
C ASP A 606 -33.40 8.08 -16.05
N LEU A 607 -33.00 8.75 -17.13
CA LEU A 607 -31.62 9.26 -17.32
C LEU A 607 -31.49 10.79 -17.40
N THR A 608 -32.58 11.52 -17.22
CA THR A 608 -32.66 12.99 -17.40
C THR A 608 -31.83 13.81 -16.40
N THR A 609 -31.30 13.18 -15.34
CA THR A 609 -30.45 13.86 -14.35
C THR A 609 -28.96 13.93 -14.72
N LEU A 610 -28.53 13.31 -15.82
CA LEU A 610 -27.15 13.37 -16.32
C LEU A 610 -26.98 14.19 -17.60
N ASP A 611 -28.08 14.62 -18.25
CA ASP A 611 -28.04 15.36 -19.50
C ASP A 611 -27.88 16.89 -19.33
N SER A 612 -27.94 17.43 -18.10
CA SER A 612 -27.83 18.88 -17.88
C SER A 612 -26.40 19.42 -17.80
N VAL A 613 -25.40 18.67 -18.27
CA VAL A 613 -23.98 19.08 -18.30
C VAL A 613 -23.47 19.28 -19.75
N PHE A 614 -24.36 19.14 -20.74
CA PHE A 614 -23.98 19.08 -22.16
C PHE A 614 -23.90 20.41 -22.92
N ASP A 615 -24.16 21.55 -22.29
CA ASP A 615 -23.99 22.85 -22.97
C ASP A 615 -22.67 23.51 -22.58
N GLU A 616 -21.90 23.85 -23.61
CA GLU A 616 -20.63 24.58 -23.60
C GLU A 616 -19.36 23.79 -23.23
N GLN A 617 -18.84 22.99 -24.18
CA GLN A 617 -17.38 22.85 -24.32
C GLN A 617 -16.98 22.49 -25.75
N GLU A 618 -16.45 23.47 -26.47
CA GLU A 618 -15.74 23.27 -27.72
C GLU A 618 -14.59 22.28 -27.52
N ILE A 619 -14.58 21.21 -28.31
CA ILE A 619 -13.53 20.20 -28.32
C ILE A 619 -12.26 20.82 -28.92
N HIS A 620 -11.33 21.24 -28.07
CA HIS A 620 -9.94 21.47 -28.47
C HIS A 620 -9.21 20.13 -28.64
N GLY A 621 -9.33 19.54 -29.83
CA GLY A 621 -8.54 18.38 -30.27
C GLY A 621 -8.02 18.62 -31.68
N TYR A 622 -6.70 18.63 -31.83
CA TYR A 622 -5.91 18.75 -33.07
C TYR A 622 -6.69 18.65 -34.39
N SER A 623 -7.08 19.82 -34.93
CA SER A 623 -7.54 19.96 -36.30
C SER A 623 -6.35 19.81 -37.25
N SER A 624 -6.12 18.59 -37.74
CA SER A 624 -5.42 18.37 -39.00
C SER A 624 -6.47 18.07 -40.08
N THR A 625 -7.20 19.09 -40.50
CA THR A 625 -7.98 19.02 -41.74
C THR A 625 -7.00 19.05 -42.92
N PRO A 626 -6.98 18.03 -43.81
CA PRO A 626 -6.25 18.17 -45.05
C PRO A 626 -7.01 19.18 -45.93
N LYS A 627 -6.29 20.19 -46.41
CA LYS A 627 -6.82 21.19 -47.34
C LYS A 627 -7.47 20.50 -48.55
N SER A 628 -8.69 20.94 -48.84
CA SER A 628 -9.55 20.57 -49.96
C SER A 628 -8.77 20.36 -51.27
N GLY A 629 -8.92 19.17 -51.85
CA GLY A 629 -8.36 18.88 -53.17
C GLY A 629 -8.22 17.40 -53.50
N LYS A 630 -9.32 16.63 -53.45
CA LYS A 630 -9.70 15.53 -54.37
C LYS A 630 -10.87 14.74 -53.78
N THR A 631 -11.94 14.67 -54.56
CA THR A 631 -13.13 13.87 -54.35
C THR A 631 -12.78 12.38 -54.19
N GLY A 632 -13.17 11.78 -53.08
CA GLY A 632 -13.08 10.34 -52.84
C GLY A 632 -13.62 9.97 -51.46
N SER A 633 -14.69 9.16 -51.43
CA SER A 633 -15.35 8.60 -50.25
C SER A 633 -14.41 7.88 -49.26
N ALA A 634 -13.16 7.59 -49.65
CA ALA A 634 -12.16 6.89 -48.85
C ALA A 634 -11.52 7.73 -47.73
N ALA A 635 -11.45 9.07 -47.87
CA ALA A 635 -10.78 9.90 -46.86
C ALA A 635 -11.60 10.09 -45.57
N LEU A 636 -12.94 9.98 -45.66
CA LEU A 636 -13.85 10.13 -44.52
C LEU A 636 -13.85 8.90 -43.60
N HIS A 637 -13.58 7.71 -44.15
CA HIS A 637 -13.54 6.45 -43.39
C HIS A 637 -12.33 6.33 -42.46
N ALA A 638 -11.21 6.99 -42.76
CA ALA A 638 -9.96 6.83 -42.02
C ALA A 638 -9.99 7.37 -40.57
N ALA A 639 -10.98 8.20 -40.23
CA ALA A 639 -11.10 8.81 -38.90
C ALA A 639 -12.25 8.25 -38.04
N ARG A 640 -13.09 7.34 -38.57
CA ARG A 640 -14.24 6.78 -37.85
C ARG A 640 -13.80 5.62 -36.95
N THR A 641 -14.24 5.61 -35.70
CA THR A 641 -14.02 4.46 -34.82
C THR A 641 -14.83 3.26 -35.30
N ARG A 642 -14.20 2.09 -35.41
CA ARG A 642 -14.86 0.81 -35.77
C ARG A 642 -14.80 -0.21 -34.65
N TYR A 643 -13.72 -0.20 -33.87
CA TYR A 643 -13.49 -1.14 -32.78
C TYR A 643 -13.17 -0.39 -31.48
N PHE A 644 -13.83 -0.81 -30.40
CA PHE A 644 -13.63 -0.25 -29.07
C PHE A 644 -13.21 -1.36 -28.11
N ILE A 645 -11.97 -1.30 -27.62
CA ILE A 645 -11.38 -2.31 -26.74
C ILE A 645 -11.34 -1.81 -25.30
N LEU A 646 -11.88 -2.60 -24.38
CA LEU A 646 -11.75 -2.41 -22.93
C LEU A 646 -10.82 -3.48 -22.35
N ASP A 647 -9.68 -3.06 -21.81
CA ASP A 647 -8.70 -3.95 -21.19
C ASP A 647 -8.85 -4.00 -19.67
N PHE A 648 -9.05 -5.21 -19.15
CA PHE A 648 -9.30 -5.51 -17.75
C PHE A 648 -8.07 -6.08 -17.02
N GLU A 649 -6.87 -6.06 -17.63
CA GLU A 649 -5.66 -6.65 -17.05
C GLU A 649 -5.35 -6.16 -15.62
N LYS A 650 -5.68 -4.90 -15.31
CA LYS A 650 -5.48 -4.29 -13.98
C LYS A 650 -6.78 -4.12 -13.17
N VAL A 651 -7.86 -4.77 -13.59
CA VAL A 651 -9.15 -4.72 -12.89
C VAL A 651 -9.20 -5.81 -11.83
N SER A 652 -9.45 -5.41 -10.58
CA SER A 652 -9.55 -6.36 -9.46
C SER A 652 -10.93 -6.99 -9.33
N GLY A 653 -11.98 -6.34 -9.86
CA GLY A 653 -13.36 -6.83 -9.86
C GLY A 653 -14.33 -5.76 -10.36
N VAL A 654 -15.60 -6.16 -10.50
CA VAL A 654 -16.69 -5.29 -10.98
C VAL A 654 -17.94 -5.53 -10.13
N ASP A 655 -18.74 -4.51 -9.84
CA ASP A 655 -20.06 -4.67 -9.21
C ASP A 655 -21.19 -4.92 -10.24
N ALA A 656 -22.29 -5.50 -9.78
CA ALA A 656 -23.45 -5.78 -10.64
C ALA A 656 -24.08 -4.48 -11.22
N THR A 657 -24.04 -3.38 -10.46
CA THR A 657 -24.65 -2.10 -10.84
C THR A 657 -23.89 -1.42 -11.99
N ALA A 658 -22.55 -1.42 -11.97
CA ALA A 658 -21.72 -0.92 -13.08
C ALA A 658 -21.93 -1.76 -14.33
N VAL A 659 -22.01 -3.10 -14.20
CA VAL A 659 -22.31 -3.98 -15.33
C VAL A 659 -23.66 -3.63 -15.94
N ARG A 660 -24.72 -3.61 -15.13
CA ARG A 660 -26.09 -3.41 -15.59
C ARG A 660 -26.33 -2.02 -16.17
N SER A 661 -25.80 -0.98 -15.52
CA SER A 661 -26.07 0.41 -15.88
C SER A 661 -25.07 0.96 -16.87
N CYS A 662 -23.77 0.78 -16.62
CA CYS A 662 -22.73 1.41 -17.42
C CYS A 662 -22.32 0.54 -18.60
N PHE A 663 -21.84 -0.68 -18.37
CA PHE A 663 -21.33 -1.50 -19.48
C PHE A 663 -22.42 -1.85 -20.48
N ASN A 664 -23.66 -2.06 -20.02
CA ASN A 664 -24.79 -2.27 -20.91
C ASN A 664 -25.16 -1.01 -21.73
N ALA A 665 -25.15 0.17 -21.12
CA ALA A 665 -25.38 1.42 -21.86
C ALA A 665 -24.22 1.76 -22.81
N THR A 666 -22.96 1.45 -22.44
CA THR A 666 -21.80 1.54 -23.34
C THR A 666 -21.97 0.63 -24.54
N LYS A 667 -22.40 -0.62 -24.32
CA LYS A 667 -22.70 -1.59 -25.37
C LYS A 667 -23.77 -1.07 -26.32
N GLU A 668 -24.91 -0.59 -25.79
CA GLU A 668 -26.00 -0.08 -26.59
C GLU A 668 -25.58 1.14 -27.42
N LEU A 669 -24.87 2.08 -26.82
CA LEU A 669 -24.32 3.27 -27.50
C LEU A 669 -23.40 2.87 -28.66
N LEU A 670 -22.47 1.94 -28.42
CA LEU A 670 -21.54 1.49 -29.47
C LEU A 670 -22.25 0.73 -30.58
N TYR A 671 -23.23 -0.11 -30.22
CA TYR A 671 -24.05 -0.87 -31.16
C TYR A 671 -24.84 0.05 -32.10
N GLN A 672 -25.46 1.11 -31.57
CA GLN A 672 -26.19 2.10 -32.36
C GLN A 672 -25.32 2.80 -33.41
N HIS A 673 -24.04 3.01 -33.12
CA HIS A 673 -23.08 3.59 -34.06
C HIS A 673 -22.36 2.55 -34.93
N GLY A 674 -22.74 1.27 -34.87
CA GLY A 674 -22.09 0.20 -35.63
C GLY A 674 -20.61 0.02 -35.26
N ILE A 675 -20.27 0.23 -33.99
CA ILE A 675 -18.93 0.06 -33.43
C ILE A 675 -18.92 -1.24 -32.63
N ALA A 676 -17.97 -2.13 -32.93
CA ALA A 676 -17.85 -3.39 -32.21
C ALA A 676 -17.16 -3.20 -30.86
N LEU A 677 -17.82 -3.64 -29.79
CA LEU A 677 -17.28 -3.64 -28.43
C LEU A 677 -16.49 -4.93 -28.16
N VAL A 678 -15.24 -4.77 -27.73
CA VAL A 678 -14.29 -5.85 -27.49
C VAL A 678 -13.76 -5.76 -26.06
N PHE A 679 -13.74 -6.90 -25.36
CA PHE A 679 -13.19 -7.05 -24.02
C PHE A 679 -11.88 -7.83 -24.07
N ALA A 680 -10.88 -7.38 -23.33
CA ALA A 680 -9.60 -8.03 -23.17
C ALA A 680 -9.28 -8.30 -21.70
N SER A 681 -8.64 -9.44 -21.42
CA SER A 681 -8.04 -9.75 -20.11
C SER A 681 -9.06 -9.75 -18.94
N VAL A 682 -10.29 -10.20 -19.17
CA VAL A 682 -11.38 -10.12 -18.18
C VAL A 682 -11.18 -11.15 -17.05
N PRO A 683 -11.18 -10.74 -15.76
CA PRO A 683 -11.15 -11.66 -14.63
C PRO A 683 -12.41 -12.55 -14.59
N THR A 684 -12.26 -13.79 -14.13
CA THR A 684 -13.36 -14.79 -14.13
C THR A 684 -14.60 -14.33 -13.37
N ASP A 685 -14.43 -13.60 -12.26
CA ASP A 685 -15.55 -13.08 -11.47
C ASP A 685 -16.29 -11.94 -12.18
N ALA A 686 -15.55 -11.06 -12.88
CA ALA A 686 -16.12 -9.99 -13.68
C ALA A 686 -16.84 -10.53 -14.93
N GLU A 687 -16.25 -11.54 -15.58
CA GLU A 687 -16.82 -12.20 -16.76
C GLU A 687 -18.18 -12.83 -16.45
N ARG A 688 -18.29 -13.53 -15.31
CA ARG A 688 -19.57 -14.09 -14.84
C ARG A 688 -20.64 -13.03 -14.72
N LEU A 689 -20.33 -11.88 -14.10
CA LEU A 689 -21.30 -10.78 -13.96
C LEU A 689 -21.69 -10.18 -15.32
N LEU A 690 -20.71 -9.96 -16.21
CA LEU A 690 -20.95 -9.43 -17.56
C LEU A 690 -21.85 -10.36 -18.39
N ARG A 691 -21.71 -11.69 -18.26
CA ARG A 691 -22.56 -12.68 -18.93
C ARG A 691 -23.96 -12.75 -18.34
N VAL A 692 -24.09 -12.72 -17.01
CA VAL A 692 -25.39 -12.74 -16.31
C VAL A 692 -26.25 -11.53 -16.71
N HIS A 693 -25.61 -10.39 -16.96
CA HIS A 693 -26.28 -9.14 -17.32
C HIS A 693 -26.32 -8.86 -18.84
N ASP A 694 -26.13 -9.89 -19.68
CA ASP A 694 -26.26 -9.80 -21.14
C ASP A 694 -25.32 -8.80 -21.82
N VAL A 695 -24.21 -8.41 -21.18
CA VAL A 695 -23.19 -7.54 -21.79
C VAL A 695 -22.32 -8.35 -22.75
N ILE A 696 -21.93 -9.57 -22.34
CA ILE A 696 -21.19 -10.57 -23.12
C ILE A 696 -22.14 -11.70 -23.49
N GLU A 697 -21.90 -12.38 -24.62
CA GLU A 697 -22.66 -13.57 -25.02
C GLU A 697 -22.75 -14.62 -23.91
N LYS A 698 -23.88 -15.31 -23.77
CA LYS A 698 -24.04 -16.42 -22.83
C LYS A 698 -23.46 -17.72 -23.42
N GLU A 699 -23.15 -18.68 -22.55
CA GLU A 699 -22.55 -19.98 -22.95
C GLU A 699 -23.44 -20.81 -23.90
N ASP A 700 -24.75 -20.52 -23.94
CA ASP A 700 -25.73 -21.13 -24.82
C ASP A 700 -25.74 -20.54 -26.25
N GLY A 701 -24.84 -19.60 -26.55
CA GLY A 701 -24.76 -18.90 -27.83
C GLY A 701 -25.86 -17.86 -28.02
N SER A 702 -26.65 -17.57 -26.98
CA SER A 702 -27.62 -16.47 -26.99
C SER A 702 -26.97 -15.22 -26.40
N GLY A 703 -26.91 -14.14 -27.19
CA GLY A 703 -26.26 -12.91 -26.77
C GLY A 703 -26.01 -11.96 -27.92
N SER A 704 -25.53 -10.75 -27.59
CA SER A 704 -25.19 -9.74 -28.59
C SER A 704 -23.67 -9.68 -28.76
N GLY A 705 -23.23 -9.54 -30.02
CA GLY A 705 -21.87 -9.80 -30.50
C GLY A 705 -20.76 -8.88 -30.01
N SER A 706 -20.58 -8.81 -28.69
CA SER A 706 -19.37 -8.30 -28.04
C SER A 706 -18.35 -9.43 -27.90
N LEU A 707 -17.10 -9.15 -28.29
CA LEU A 707 -16.05 -10.16 -28.37
C LEU A 707 -15.18 -10.15 -27.13
N VAL A 708 -14.74 -11.32 -26.67
CA VAL A 708 -13.89 -11.46 -25.47
C VAL A 708 -12.60 -12.18 -25.84
N PHE A 709 -11.46 -11.61 -25.42
CA PHE A 709 -10.14 -12.17 -25.65
C PHE A 709 -9.34 -12.29 -24.35
N ASP A 710 -8.51 -13.33 -24.25
CA ASP A 710 -7.68 -13.58 -23.06
C ASP A 710 -6.67 -12.46 -22.76
N THR A 711 -6.27 -11.72 -23.80
CA THR A 711 -5.21 -10.71 -23.70
C THR A 711 -5.48 -9.58 -24.68
N LEU A 712 -5.06 -8.36 -24.32
CA LEU A 712 -5.15 -7.19 -25.20
C LEU A 712 -4.48 -7.41 -26.57
N ASP A 713 -3.33 -8.10 -26.61
CA ASP A 713 -2.60 -8.37 -27.86
C ASP A 713 -3.44 -9.18 -28.88
N LYS A 714 -4.22 -10.15 -28.40
CA LYS A 714 -5.12 -10.95 -29.26
C LYS A 714 -6.30 -10.13 -29.77
N ALA A 715 -6.88 -9.28 -28.91
CA ALA A 715 -7.96 -8.37 -29.30
C ALA A 715 -7.48 -7.40 -30.39
N LEU A 716 -6.30 -6.81 -30.21
CA LEU A 716 -5.68 -5.93 -31.22
C LEU A 716 -5.38 -6.67 -32.53
N GLU A 717 -4.84 -7.90 -32.45
CA GLU A 717 -4.56 -8.73 -33.63
C GLU A 717 -5.84 -8.95 -34.46
N TRP A 718 -6.94 -9.33 -33.80
CA TRP A 718 -8.22 -9.56 -34.47
C TRP A 718 -8.78 -8.27 -35.10
N CYS A 719 -8.79 -7.15 -34.37
CA CYS A 719 -9.28 -5.87 -34.88
C CYS A 719 -8.46 -5.39 -36.10
N GLU A 720 -7.14 -5.55 -36.07
CA GLU A 720 -6.25 -5.18 -37.18
C GLU A 720 -6.47 -6.08 -38.40
N ASP A 721 -6.66 -7.38 -38.20
CA ASP A 721 -6.92 -8.33 -39.29
C ASP A 721 -8.27 -8.03 -39.97
N GLU A 722 -9.33 -7.74 -39.21
CA GLU A 722 -10.64 -7.33 -39.76
C GLU A 722 -10.57 -6.00 -40.53
N LEU A 723 -9.79 -5.03 -40.06
CA LEU A 723 -9.56 -3.79 -40.81
C LEU A 723 -8.89 -4.07 -42.16
N LEU A 724 -7.91 -4.97 -42.20
CA LEU A 724 -7.23 -5.37 -43.44
C LEU A 724 -8.21 -6.07 -44.41
N ILE A 725 -9.04 -6.98 -43.91
CA ILE A 725 -10.10 -7.64 -44.71
C ILE A 725 -10.99 -6.59 -45.38
N SER A 726 -11.39 -5.56 -44.61
CA SER A 726 -12.29 -4.51 -45.11
C SER A 726 -11.70 -3.66 -46.23
N GLU A 727 -10.37 -3.59 -46.34
CA GLU A 727 -9.63 -2.92 -47.43
C GLU A 727 -9.30 -3.88 -48.59
N GLY A 728 -9.87 -5.09 -48.59
CA GLY A 728 -9.63 -6.12 -49.62
C GLY A 728 -8.26 -6.78 -49.51
N VAL A 729 -7.57 -6.62 -48.37
CA VAL A 729 -6.33 -7.33 -48.07
C VAL A 729 -6.70 -8.58 -47.28
N LEU A 730 -6.65 -9.75 -47.92
CA LEU A 730 -6.84 -11.03 -47.23
C LEU A 730 -5.74 -11.18 -46.16
N PRO A 731 -6.10 -11.29 -44.86
CA PRO A 731 -5.12 -11.44 -43.80
C PRO A 731 -4.33 -12.72 -44.01
N LEU A 732 -3.03 -12.66 -43.68
CA LEU A 732 -2.05 -13.71 -43.94
C LEU A 732 -2.40 -15.08 -43.34
N SER A 733 -3.37 -15.18 -42.41
CA SER A 733 -3.94 -16.45 -41.94
C SER A 733 -4.63 -17.27 -43.02
N GLU A 734 -5.34 -16.61 -43.94
CA GLU A 734 -6.25 -17.29 -44.87
C GLU A 734 -5.64 -17.52 -46.26
N SER A 735 -4.54 -16.81 -46.58
CA SER A 735 -3.80 -16.99 -47.84
C SER A 735 -2.84 -18.20 -47.80
N ALA A 736 -2.47 -18.70 -46.61
CA ALA A 736 -1.54 -19.82 -46.45
C ALA A 736 -2.04 -21.18 -46.98
N PRO A 737 -3.32 -21.60 -46.78
CA PRO A 737 -3.83 -22.85 -47.32
C PRO A 737 -3.98 -22.81 -48.86
N ALA A 738 -4.40 -21.68 -49.42
CA ALA A 738 -4.63 -21.52 -50.85
C ALA A 738 -3.33 -21.66 -51.66
N LEU A 739 -2.21 -21.14 -51.14
CA LEU A 739 -0.88 -21.26 -51.75
C LEU A 739 -0.23 -22.63 -51.53
N ALA A 740 -0.56 -23.34 -50.43
CA ALA A 740 -0.05 -24.68 -50.16
C ALA A 740 -0.80 -25.79 -50.92
N MET A 741 -2.09 -25.59 -51.23
CA MET A 741 -2.95 -26.55 -51.94
C MET A 741 -2.77 -26.51 -53.47
N SER A 742 -2.31 -25.39 -54.01
CA SER A 742 -1.77 -25.34 -55.37
C SER A 742 -0.38 -25.96 -55.34
N GLY A 743 -0.27 -27.27 -55.61
CA GLY A 743 1.01 -27.98 -55.63
C GLY A 743 2.06 -27.25 -56.46
N GLY A 744 2.91 -26.46 -55.79
CA GLY A 744 3.79 -25.50 -56.45
C GLY A 744 4.92 -26.21 -57.18
N ASN A 745 5.06 -25.91 -58.48
CA ASN A 745 6.26 -26.26 -59.25
C ASN A 745 7.52 -25.82 -58.50
N GLU A 746 8.60 -26.61 -58.53
CA GLU A 746 9.88 -26.30 -57.86
C GLU A 746 10.46 -24.91 -58.22
N THR A 747 10.04 -24.31 -59.34
CA THR A 747 10.41 -22.96 -59.77
C THR A 747 9.68 -21.85 -59.01
N GLN A 748 8.47 -22.12 -58.51
CA GLN A 748 7.60 -21.12 -57.87
C GLN A 748 8.08 -20.77 -56.44
N ARG A 749 8.73 -21.70 -55.74
CA ARG A 749 9.31 -21.46 -54.40
C ARG A 749 10.44 -20.42 -54.42
N TRP A 750 11.26 -20.44 -55.46
CA TRP A 750 12.40 -19.54 -55.61
C TRP A 750 11.98 -18.16 -56.11
N GLN A 751 10.91 -18.09 -56.91
CA GLN A 751 10.24 -16.83 -57.25
C GLN A 751 9.69 -16.13 -56.01
N LEU A 752 9.05 -16.89 -55.11
CA LEU A 752 8.54 -16.36 -53.85
C LEU A 752 9.69 -15.80 -52.97
N LEU A 753 10.81 -16.52 -52.85
CA LEU A 753 11.98 -16.00 -52.14
C LEU A 753 12.57 -14.74 -52.80
N ASP A 754 12.59 -14.67 -54.13
CA ASP A 754 13.06 -13.49 -54.86
C ASP A 754 12.17 -12.26 -54.61
N GLU A 755 10.86 -12.47 -54.51
CA GLU A 755 9.85 -11.45 -54.24
C GLU A 755 9.93 -10.92 -52.79
N LEU A 756 10.26 -11.79 -51.84
CA LEU A 756 10.46 -11.41 -50.43
C LEU A 756 11.74 -10.58 -50.21
N LEU A 757 12.69 -10.58 -51.15
CA LEU A 757 13.94 -9.85 -51.04
C LEU A 757 13.84 -8.46 -51.70
N PRO A 758 14.44 -7.41 -51.11
CA PRO A 758 14.47 -6.07 -51.69
C PRO A 758 14.96 -6.08 -53.14
N ARG A 759 14.27 -5.35 -54.03
CA ARG A 759 14.61 -5.31 -55.46
C ARG A 759 16.03 -4.77 -55.68
N PRO A 760 16.78 -5.30 -56.67
CA PRO A 760 18.14 -4.84 -56.98
C PRO A 760 18.15 -3.36 -57.37
N ARG A 761 19.15 -2.60 -56.89
CA ARG A 761 19.30 -1.17 -57.19
C ARG A 761 19.41 -0.95 -58.71
N GLY A 762 18.45 -0.21 -59.27
CA GLY A 762 18.37 0.12 -60.71
C GLY A 762 17.02 -0.17 -61.37
N SER A 763 16.07 -0.83 -60.70
CA SER A 763 14.74 -1.15 -61.26
C SER A 763 13.67 -0.08 -61.05
N HIS A 764 14.01 1.21 -61.18
CA HIS A 764 13.01 2.28 -61.26
C HIS A 764 12.75 2.61 -62.73
N HIS A 765 11.80 1.89 -63.36
CA HIS A 765 11.07 2.42 -64.50
C HIS A 765 9.57 2.23 -64.29
N LYS A 766 8.87 3.36 -64.41
CA LYS A 766 7.43 3.59 -64.35
C LYS A 766 6.64 2.51 -65.07
N GLU A 767 5.63 1.97 -64.40
CA GLU A 767 4.41 1.53 -65.08
C GLU A 767 3.73 2.78 -65.66
N ASN A 768 3.84 2.99 -66.97
CA ASN A 768 2.87 3.74 -67.73
C ASN A 768 2.91 3.28 -69.19
N ASN A 769 1.71 3.09 -69.74
CA ASN A 769 1.40 2.59 -71.08
C ASN A 769 2.14 3.28 -72.24
N SER A 770 2.33 2.47 -73.30
CA SER A 770 2.47 2.83 -74.73
C SER A 770 3.61 3.76 -75.16
N SER A 771 4.58 3.21 -75.91
CA SER A 771 4.87 3.58 -77.31
C SER A 771 6.23 3.05 -77.76
N VAL A 772 6.26 2.61 -79.01
CA VAL A 772 7.39 2.07 -79.77
C VAL A 772 8.53 3.10 -79.86
N THR A 773 9.78 2.67 -79.66
CA THR A 773 10.92 3.11 -80.48
C THR A 773 12.14 2.19 -80.29
N ASN A 774 12.72 1.81 -81.43
CA ASN A 774 13.92 0.98 -81.57
C ASN A 774 15.15 1.63 -80.91
N VAL A 775 15.84 0.89 -80.04
CA VAL A 775 17.24 1.15 -79.66
C VAL A 775 18.02 -0.18 -79.59
N ASN A 776 19.25 -0.11 -80.12
CA ASN A 776 20.24 -1.16 -80.38
C ASN A 776 20.41 -2.29 -79.33
N PRO A 777 20.58 -3.57 -79.74
CA PRO A 777 20.61 -4.74 -78.84
C PRO A 777 22.02 -5.21 -78.43
N GLN A 778 22.97 -4.32 -78.09
CA GLN A 778 24.37 -4.78 -77.90
C GLN A 778 25.12 -4.40 -76.60
N ASN A 779 24.52 -3.75 -75.59
CA ASN A 779 25.30 -3.43 -74.36
C ASN A 779 24.52 -3.49 -73.03
N GLN A 780 23.51 -4.36 -72.88
CA GLN A 780 22.77 -4.49 -71.61
C GLN A 780 22.66 -5.91 -71.04
N VAL A 781 23.38 -6.89 -71.57
CA VAL A 781 23.17 -8.30 -71.18
C VAL A 781 24.00 -8.71 -69.93
N GLU A 782 25.10 -8.05 -69.59
CA GLU A 782 26.03 -8.57 -68.58
C GLU A 782 25.79 -8.15 -67.12
N GLN A 783 24.93 -7.16 -66.81
CA GLN A 783 24.70 -6.72 -65.42
C GLN A 783 23.30 -7.01 -64.85
N LYS A 784 22.36 -7.50 -65.65
CA LYS A 784 20.97 -7.72 -65.19
C LYS A 784 20.69 -9.14 -64.66
N VAL A 785 21.60 -10.10 -64.89
CA VAL A 785 21.39 -11.53 -64.66
C VAL A 785 21.89 -12.02 -63.28
N THR A 786 22.75 -11.27 -62.60
CA THR A 786 23.46 -11.77 -61.40
C THR A 786 22.78 -11.50 -60.04
N ALA A 787 21.62 -10.84 -60.02
CA ALA A 787 20.97 -10.44 -58.76
C ALA A 787 19.60 -11.08 -58.48
N VAL A 788 19.02 -11.82 -59.44
CA VAL A 788 17.73 -12.53 -59.29
C VAL A 788 18.01 -13.91 -58.69
N VAL A 789 17.20 -14.34 -57.71
CA VAL A 789 17.32 -15.69 -57.13
C VAL A 789 16.89 -16.73 -58.17
N THR A 790 17.84 -17.28 -58.91
CA THR A 790 17.58 -18.43 -59.80
C THR A 790 17.49 -19.72 -58.99
N LYS A 791 16.86 -20.76 -59.56
CA LYS A 791 16.72 -22.08 -58.91
C LYS A 791 18.08 -22.62 -58.44
N GLU A 792 19.10 -22.54 -59.31
CA GLU A 792 20.46 -23.01 -59.03
C GLU A 792 21.13 -22.26 -57.87
N MET A 793 20.94 -20.93 -57.79
CA MET A 793 21.47 -20.12 -56.70
C MET A 793 20.71 -20.36 -55.38
N GLY A 794 19.38 -20.54 -55.46
CA GLY A 794 18.53 -20.86 -54.32
C GLY A 794 18.92 -22.19 -53.67
N ASP A 795 18.99 -23.25 -54.49
CA ASP A 795 19.38 -24.60 -54.03
C ASP A 795 20.83 -24.64 -53.49
N MET A 796 21.71 -23.73 -53.94
CA MET A 796 23.11 -23.66 -53.50
C MET A 796 23.29 -23.06 -52.09
N TYR A 797 22.51 -22.03 -51.73
CA TYR A 797 22.75 -21.26 -50.50
C TYR A 797 21.63 -21.36 -49.46
N VAL A 798 20.39 -21.64 -49.88
CA VAL A 798 19.21 -21.54 -49.02
C VAL A 798 18.55 -22.90 -48.89
N THR A 799 18.28 -23.31 -47.65
CA THR A 799 17.56 -24.55 -47.38
C THR A 799 16.08 -24.26 -47.22
N HIS A 800 15.24 -24.88 -48.05
CA HIS A 800 13.79 -24.80 -47.91
C HIS A 800 13.30 -25.82 -46.88
N LEU A 801 12.48 -25.38 -45.93
CA LEU A 801 11.92 -26.17 -44.83
C LEU A 801 10.41 -26.02 -44.84
N LEU A 802 9.69 -27.15 -44.84
CA LEU A 802 8.25 -27.17 -44.60
C LEU A 802 8.01 -27.59 -43.15
N LYS A 803 7.36 -26.73 -42.36
CA LYS A 803 7.09 -26.96 -40.94
C LYS A 803 5.59 -27.10 -40.71
N GLN A 804 5.17 -28.20 -40.08
CA GLN A 804 3.78 -28.37 -39.66
C GLN A 804 3.47 -27.58 -38.38
N GLU A 805 2.19 -27.42 -38.08
CA GLU A 805 1.75 -26.78 -36.83
C GLU A 805 2.38 -27.47 -35.61
N GLY A 806 2.95 -26.69 -34.71
CA GLY A 806 3.62 -27.17 -33.50
C GLY A 806 5.10 -27.52 -33.70
N GLU A 807 5.67 -27.48 -34.90
CA GLU A 807 7.10 -27.73 -35.06
C GLU A 807 7.96 -26.53 -34.65
N THR A 808 9.04 -26.78 -33.92
CA THR A 808 9.96 -25.73 -33.46
C THR A 808 11.02 -25.42 -34.53
N LEU A 809 11.26 -24.14 -34.80
CA LEU A 809 12.36 -23.69 -35.65
C LEU A 809 13.67 -23.65 -34.86
N TYR A 810 13.66 -22.96 -33.71
CA TYR A 810 14.78 -22.90 -32.78
C TYR A 810 14.28 -22.70 -31.35
N ARG A 811 15.10 -23.09 -30.37
CA ARG A 811 14.80 -22.96 -28.93
C ARG A 811 15.69 -21.91 -28.28
N ALA A 812 15.15 -21.24 -27.27
CA ALA A 812 15.91 -20.33 -26.42
C ALA A 812 17.14 -21.03 -25.81
N GLY A 813 18.28 -20.33 -25.78
CA GLY A 813 19.59 -20.86 -25.36
C GLY A 813 20.35 -21.62 -26.45
N GLY A 814 19.71 -21.92 -27.60
CA GLY A 814 20.35 -22.54 -28.75
C GLY A 814 21.41 -21.64 -29.41
N LEU A 815 22.40 -22.26 -30.05
CA LEU A 815 23.36 -21.54 -30.91
C LEU A 815 22.63 -21.01 -32.16
N VAL A 816 22.95 -19.79 -32.58
CA VAL A 816 22.37 -19.17 -33.77
C VAL A 816 23.20 -19.54 -34.98
N ASN A 817 22.65 -20.43 -35.81
CA ASN A 817 23.35 -21.00 -36.96
C ASN A 817 22.95 -20.36 -38.30
N GLY A 818 21.98 -19.44 -38.30
CA GLY A 818 21.48 -18.78 -39.50
C GLY A 818 20.22 -17.95 -39.23
N VAL A 819 19.61 -17.45 -40.30
CA VAL A 819 18.33 -16.70 -40.28
C VAL A 819 17.26 -17.48 -41.01
N TYR A 820 16.04 -17.40 -40.51
CA TYR A 820 14.87 -18.02 -41.12
C TYR A 820 14.00 -16.91 -41.74
N PHE A 821 13.77 -16.99 -43.04
CA PHE A 821 12.84 -16.15 -43.78
C PHE A 821 11.52 -16.89 -43.92
N ILE A 822 10.41 -16.25 -43.57
CA ILE A 822 9.10 -16.88 -43.63
C ILE A 822 8.52 -16.65 -45.02
N GLY A 823 8.42 -17.73 -45.78
CA GLY A 823 7.82 -17.76 -47.11
C GLY A 823 6.32 -17.56 -47.07
N TYR A 824 5.61 -18.49 -46.43
CA TYR A 824 4.19 -18.38 -46.10
C TYR A 824 3.92 -19.13 -44.80
N GLY A 825 2.82 -18.82 -44.11
CA GLY A 825 2.46 -19.40 -42.81
C GLY A 825 2.78 -18.49 -41.62
N LYS A 826 2.60 -19.00 -40.40
CA LYS A 826 2.72 -18.24 -39.13
C LYS A 826 3.74 -18.89 -38.21
N VAL A 827 4.66 -18.10 -37.67
CA VAL A 827 5.60 -18.53 -36.64
C VAL A 827 5.44 -17.65 -35.41
N ASP A 828 5.14 -18.27 -34.27
CA ASP A 828 5.07 -17.58 -32.99
C ASP A 828 6.41 -17.67 -32.26
N VAL A 829 6.86 -16.52 -31.74
CA VAL A 829 8.05 -16.40 -30.91
C VAL A 829 7.59 -16.26 -29.46
N PHE A 830 8.00 -17.19 -28.59
CA PHE A 830 7.57 -17.25 -27.19
C PHE A 830 8.74 -17.10 -26.21
N MET A 831 8.43 -16.54 -25.04
CA MET A 831 9.34 -16.53 -23.89
C MET A 831 9.54 -17.96 -23.33
N PRO A 832 10.76 -18.37 -22.96
CA PRO A 832 11.00 -19.70 -22.41
C PRO A 832 10.29 -19.95 -21.07
N SER A 833 9.77 -21.17 -20.91
CA SER A 833 8.92 -21.59 -19.79
C SER A 833 9.57 -21.51 -18.40
N LYS A 834 10.90 -21.44 -18.28
CA LYS A 834 11.57 -21.34 -16.98
C LYS A 834 11.52 -19.93 -16.37
N ILE A 835 11.33 -18.90 -17.21
CA ILE A 835 11.13 -17.51 -16.76
C ILE A 835 9.64 -17.26 -16.42
N HIS A 836 8.75 -18.14 -16.90
CA HIS A 836 7.30 -18.12 -16.69
C HIS A 836 6.87 -18.31 -15.23
N GLU A 837 7.60 -19.12 -14.46
CA GLU A 837 7.27 -19.45 -13.07
C GLU A 837 7.52 -18.29 -12.09
N GLY A 838 8.20 -17.22 -12.52
CA GLY A 838 8.46 -16.02 -11.71
C GLY A 838 7.46 -14.86 -11.90
N LEU A 839 6.49 -14.96 -12.82
CA LEU A 839 5.60 -13.84 -13.20
C LEU A 839 4.27 -13.78 -12.42
N GLY A 840 4.12 -14.59 -11.36
CA GLY A 840 2.98 -14.51 -10.43
C GLY A 840 1.79 -15.44 -10.76
N PRO A 841 0.83 -15.56 -9.83
CA PRO A 841 -0.34 -16.44 -10.00
C PRO A 841 -1.40 -15.80 -10.89
N GLY A 842 -1.83 -16.50 -11.95
CA GLY A 842 -2.98 -16.09 -12.79
C GLY A 842 -2.83 -16.34 -14.29
N PHE A 843 -1.60 -16.48 -14.79
CA PHE A 843 -1.36 -16.63 -16.23
C PHE A 843 -1.34 -18.12 -16.66
N ARG A 844 -2.35 -18.58 -17.41
CA ARG A 844 -2.35 -19.91 -18.03
C ARG A 844 -1.95 -19.79 -19.50
N GLY A 845 -0.67 -20.05 -19.84
CA GLY A 845 -0.22 -20.13 -21.24
C GLY A 845 1.21 -19.65 -21.52
N ARG A 846 1.68 -19.78 -22.76
CA ARG A 846 2.99 -19.26 -23.21
C ARG A 846 2.86 -17.78 -23.59
N LYS A 847 3.65 -16.89 -22.99
CA LYS A 847 3.68 -15.46 -23.38
C LYS A 847 4.33 -15.31 -24.76
N ARG A 848 3.51 -14.97 -25.76
CA ARG A 848 3.95 -14.66 -27.12
C ARG A 848 4.64 -13.29 -27.12
N ILE A 849 5.88 -13.26 -27.61
CA ILE A 849 6.68 -12.04 -27.77
C ILE A 849 6.28 -11.34 -29.06
N SER A 850 6.26 -12.08 -30.16
CA SER A 850 5.80 -11.63 -31.47
C SER A 850 5.28 -12.81 -32.29
N ARG A 851 4.47 -12.50 -33.30
CA ARG A 851 4.07 -13.44 -34.36
C ARG A 851 4.67 -12.94 -35.66
N VAL A 852 5.44 -13.78 -36.32
CA VAL A 852 6.10 -13.44 -37.59
C VAL A 852 5.38 -14.15 -38.73
N CYS A 853 4.95 -13.38 -39.72
CA CYS A 853 4.18 -13.82 -40.87
C CYS A 853 5.02 -13.80 -42.17
N GLN A 854 4.39 -14.00 -43.33
CA GLN A 854 5.03 -13.95 -44.65
C GLN A 854 5.88 -12.68 -44.84
N GLY A 855 7.11 -12.87 -45.33
CA GLY A 855 8.09 -11.80 -45.53
C GLY A 855 8.81 -11.33 -44.27
N GLY A 856 8.36 -11.76 -43.10
CA GLY A 856 9.10 -11.57 -41.86
C GLY A 856 10.28 -12.54 -41.73
N LEU A 857 11.15 -12.24 -40.77
CA LEU A 857 12.35 -13.05 -40.50
C LEU A 857 12.59 -13.20 -39.00
N VAL A 858 13.18 -14.33 -38.62
CA VAL A 858 13.54 -14.63 -37.22
C VAL A 858 15.00 -15.06 -37.10
N GLY A 859 15.66 -14.62 -36.04
CA GLY A 859 17.06 -14.94 -35.76
C GLY A 859 18.11 -13.99 -36.38
N ALA A 860 17.72 -12.97 -37.15
CA ALA A 860 18.68 -12.06 -37.79
C ALA A 860 19.48 -11.23 -36.78
N SER A 861 18.81 -10.65 -35.78
CA SER A 861 19.45 -9.85 -34.75
C SER A 861 20.47 -10.68 -33.97
N GLU A 862 20.11 -11.88 -33.52
CA GLU A 862 21.05 -12.73 -32.78
C GLU A 862 22.18 -13.28 -33.64
N MET A 863 21.95 -13.51 -34.95
CA MET A 863 23.00 -13.91 -35.89
C MET A 863 24.04 -12.79 -36.05
N ILE A 864 23.58 -11.55 -36.21
CA ILE A 864 24.44 -10.37 -36.41
C ILE A 864 25.19 -10.01 -35.13
N LEU A 865 24.52 -10.07 -33.98
CA LEU A 865 25.12 -9.80 -32.67
C LEU A 865 25.95 -10.97 -32.11
N HIS A 866 25.99 -12.11 -32.81
CA HIS A 866 26.69 -13.33 -32.38
C HIS A 866 26.25 -13.83 -30.99
N LYS A 867 24.96 -13.67 -30.67
CA LYS A 867 24.36 -14.15 -29.41
C LYS A 867 23.65 -15.49 -29.60
N ARG A 868 23.24 -16.13 -28.51
CA ARG A 868 22.34 -17.30 -28.53
C ARG A 868 20.89 -16.84 -28.73
N HIS A 869 20.04 -17.69 -29.26
CA HIS A 869 18.61 -17.40 -29.40
C HIS A 869 18.02 -17.08 -28.01
N GLN A 870 17.41 -15.91 -27.86
CA GLN A 870 16.83 -15.49 -26.57
C GLN A 870 15.43 -16.10 -26.36
N PHE A 871 14.72 -16.33 -27.46
CA PHE A 871 13.34 -16.82 -27.47
C PHE A 871 13.22 -18.15 -28.22
N THR A 872 12.05 -18.78 -28.12
CA THR A 872 11.73 -20.01 -28.86
C THR A 872 10.76 -19.68 -29.99
N ALA A 873 11.09 -20.07 -31.23
CA ALA A 873 10.23 -19.86 -32.39
C ALA A 873 9.57 -21.17 -32.83
N GLN A 874 8.26 -21.18 -33.01
CA GLN A 874 7.47 -22.37 -33.34
C GLN A 874 6.43 -22.05 -34.42
N ALA A 875 6.29 -22.93 -35.42
CA ALA A 875 5.27 -22.81 -36.44
C ALA A 875 3.87 -23.01 -35.82
N ARG A 876 2.97 -22.06 -36.06
CA ARG A 876 1.56 -22.11 -35.63
C ARG A 876 0.64 -22.68 -36.70
N SER A 877 1.05 -22.62 -37.96
CA SER A 877 0.36 -23.24 -39.09
C SER A 877 1.38 -23.90 -40.02
N SER A 878 0.92 -24.67 -41.00
CA SER A 878 1.81 -25.21 -42.05
C SER A 878 2.54 -24.05 -42.73
N SER A 879 3.86 -23.99 -42.54
CA SER A 879 4.68 -22.84 -42.90
C SER A 879 5.86 -23.25 -43.79
N SER A 880 6.05 -22.51 -44.88
CA SER A 880 7.22 -22.60 -45.75
C SER A 880 8.27 -21.62 -45.28
N ILE A 881 9.44 -22.12 -44.93
CA ILE A 881 10.53 -21.34 -44.35
C ILE A 881 11.79 -21.53 -45.17
N PHE A 882 12.50 -20.44 -45.42
CA PHE A 882 13.80 -20.43 -46.10
C PHE A 882 14.89 -20.16 -45.07
N PHE A 883 15.75 -21.14 -44.83
CA PHE A 883 16.85 -21.06 -43.88
C PHE A 883 18.16 -20.73 -44.59
N LEU A 884 18.78 -19.62 -44.20
CA LEU A 884 20.09 -19.20 -44.66
C LEU A 884 21.09 -19.36 -43.52
N SER A 885 21.98 -20.36 -43.64
CA SER A 885 23.00 -20.63 -42.63
C SER A 885 24.14 -19.60 -42.68
N LYS A 886 24.83 -19.40 -41.55
CA LYS A 886 25.97 -18.49 -41.43
C LYS A 886 27.10 -18.86 -42.41
N SER A 887 27.35 -20.15 -42.61
CA SER A 887 28.35 -20.66 -43.56
C SER A 887 27.96 -20.39 -45.01
N ASN A 888 26.68 -20.63 -45.36
CA ASN A 888 26.19 -20.39 -46.72
C ASN A 888 26.16 -18.90 -47.04
N TYR A 889 25.81 -18.05 -46.07
CA TYR A 889 25.85 -16.61 -46.24
C TYR A 889 27.28 -16.08 -46.40
N ALA A 890 28.26 -16.60 -45.64
CA ALA A 890 29.67 -16.26 -45.80
C ALA A 890 30.19 -16.65 -47.19
N ARG A 891 29.80 -17.82 -47.69
CA ARG A 891 30.12 -18.28 -49.04
C ARG A 891 29.43 -17.43 -50.12
N MET A 892 28.15 -17.08 -49.92
CA MET A 892 27.40 -16.20 -50.82
C MET A 892 28.06 -14.82 -50.95
N LYS A 893 28.63 -14.27 -49.86
CA LYS A 893 29.38 -13.01 -49.91
C LYS A 893 30.62 -13.05 -50.80
N GLN A 894 31.26 -14.23 -50.92
CA GLN A 894 32.46 -14.41 -51.74
C GLN A 894 32.09 -14.68 -53.21
N ASP A 895 31.16 -15.60 -53.43
CA ASP A 895 30.83 -16.11 -54.76
C ASP A 895 29.79 -15.22 -55.49
N HIS A 896 28.83 -14.63 -54.75
CA HIS A 896 27.69 -13.87 -55.30
C HIS A 896 27.38 -12.61 -54.45
N PRO A 897 28.27 -11.59 -54.42
CA PRO A 897 28.17 -10.44 -53.51
C PRO A 897 26.92 -9.59 -53.71
N ALA A 898 26.40 -9.48 -54.95
CA ALA A 898 25.18 -8.72 -55.23
C ALA A 898 23.93 -9.37 -54.61
N LEU A 899 23.86 -10.71 -54.61
CA LEU A 899 22.79 -11.46 -53.97
C LEU A 899 22.89 -11.38 -52.44
N ALA A 900 24.11 -11.52 -51.89
CA ALA A 900 24.36 -11.35 -50.46
C ALA A 900 23.93 -9.97 -49.95
N ALA A 901 24.14 -8.91 -50.75
CA ALA A 901 23.70 -7.56 -50.41
C ALA A 901 22.16 -7.44 -50.29
N ARG A 902 21.38 -8.16 -51.11
CA ARG A 902 19.91 -8.17 -51.02
C ARG A 902 19.43 -8.82 -49.72
N PHE A 903 19.99 -9.96 -49.36
CA PHE A 903 19.72 -10.60 -48.05
C PHE A 903 20.13 -9.70 -46.88
N GLN A 904 21.28 -9.03 -46.98
CA GLN A 904 21.72 -8.07 -45.97
C GLN A 904 20.76 -6.89 -45.82
N GLN A 905 20.29 -6.35 -46.95
CA GLN A 905 19.33 -5.25 -46.96
C GLN A 905 17.98 -5.67 -46.36
N ALA A 906 17.50 -6.89 -46.63
CA ALA A 906 16.29 -7.44 -46.02
C ALA A 906 16.40 -7.51 -44.49
N MET A 907 17.53 -8.06 -43.99
CA MET A 907 17.80 -8.13 -42.55
C MET A 907 17.85 -6.74 -41.90
N LEU A 908 18.54 -5.78 -42.53
CA LEU A 908 18.65 -4.41 -42.03
C LEU A 908 17.30 -3.68 -42.03
N GLN A 909 16.50 -3.82 -43.09
CA GLN A 909 15.17 -3.22 -43.17
C GLN A 909 14.24 -3.76 -42.08
N SER A 910 14.21 -5.08 -41.88
CA SER A 910 13.42 -5.71 -40.82
C SER A 910 13.81 -5.19 -39.42
N MET A 911 15.11 -5.13 -39.11
CA MET A 911 15.57 -4.62 -37.81
C MET A 911 15.29 -3.12 -37.64
N ALA A 912 15.53 -2.30 -38.67
CA ALA A 912 15.30 -0.85 -38.60
C ALA A 912 13.82 -0.51 -38.40
N ILE A 913 12.92 -1.26 -39.05
CA ILE A 913 11.48 -1.13 -38.86
C ILE A 913 11.09 -1.51 -37.42
N GLY A 914 11.62 -2.62 -36.89
CA GLY A 914 11.36 -3.02 -35.51
C GLY A 914 11.78 -1.97 -34.46
N VAL A 915 12.89 -1.27 -34.69
CA VAL A 915 13.35 -0.17 -33.80
C VAL A 915 12.48 1.08 -33.93
N LEU A 916 12.02 1.43 -35.13
CA LEU A 916 11.10 2.55 -35.32
C LEU A 916 9.75 2.26 -34.62
N GLU A 917 9.29 1.03 -34.66
CA GLU A 917 8.04 0.61 -34.01
C GLU A 917 8.12 0.61 -32.48
N SER A 918 9.25 0.21 -31.89
CA SER A 918 9.43 0.29 -30.43
C SER A 918 9.43 1.72 -29.90
N ASN A 919 9.90 2.68 -30.71
CA ASN A 919 9.95 4.09 -30.31
C ASN A 919 8.59 4.80 -30.48
N MET A 920 7.68 4.29 -31.32
CA MET A 920 6.34 4.86 -31.49
C MET A 920 5.32 4.40 -30.44
N THR A 921 5.66 3.42 -29.60
CA THR A 921 4.80 2.95 -28.51
C THR A 921 5.01 3.69 -27.19
N ASP A 922 6.07 4.50 -27.09
CA ASP A 922 6.46 5.23 -25.86
C ASP A 922 6.06 6.73 -25.86
N ASP A 923 5.58 7.27 -26.99
CA ASP A 923 4.96 8.61 -27.13
C ASP A 923 3.44 8.51 -27.34
#